data_AF-A0A7D9L0T6-F1
#
_entry.id   AF-A0A7D9L0T6-F1
#
_cell.length_a   1.000
_cell.length_b   1.000
_cell.length_c   1.000
_cell.angle_alpha   90.00
_cell.angle_beta   90.00
_cell.angle_gamma   90.00
#
_symmetry.space_group_name_H-M   'P 1'
#
loop_
_entity.id
_entity.type
_entity.pdbx_description
1 polymer ?
#
loop_
_entity_poly.entity_id
_entity_poly.type
_entity_poly.pdbx_seq_one_letter_code
_entity_poly.pdbx_strand_id
1 'polypeptide(L)'
;DALNRHMKTHSDKDHECSRCHKTFNRKDALNRYVRMHEQRRAQREYTCNICGEVFRNIFPLQAHQHDVHQVGRGKRTKLPTRRAKRQRTDEPEPTRSSTRVNEGASTSAVVNEGPQPFPQDPLLPPSNLPSQLHREHWRAIRTRQSRGNRVQDWYNYRLSSLNMGQLVNDIDRIFEDQSTVFKLNLSFGFVLFNNETEQMQYHHPSANNNRVFDSPFQINNRDDLVQVRTALENIDIHEWANKQRPNSKWIVMDITNVTFYVTKLRDHPIGRSVRLPKYVLENPAIVSLDCDKNTGLPYEDKLCFFRCLALHRGCHSKNLERDTQHFYEQYDDSDDFDGVTLEELPELEKLFELNIYVYRLTELHDEDDATTSFVAQLIQRSHRRYANSMYLNLYDVENSESLKPTRANLRGDSSSHFPGGVYKVPQSIFDLLADEGIEIPEDLKYFPYRATFDFECYFKRETEHPRNTAKLTWEAEHIPLSVSVCSNVPGYDQPKCFVSSGSTSEMIQQFVEYLVKISQESYVLLLDLFADVFRQIEERVNQASENEEVDEPNSEEQLAECPMGLDNEEREVSDGEVVGDEVNEDEAEKTHPLEKLVEKLELYLMELPVIGFISGKYDINAAKNPFFSYLVKHEQVKFVIKRNNNHMCLKTQHLKFLDITNYLAPGFSYEQFLKAYECSQTKGYFPYEWVDSLGKLNNPTLPPRETFHSNLSGTDITEEQYEYCERVWNEQNMKTFRDFLVWYNNLDVVPFLEAVQKMSNFWQERNIDMFKDGVSVPGLTMKYLFSNIPDTYFSLFSDKDKDMYYTMKDNNVGGPSIIFNRYHEEGKTSIRKEEMRAKGKESKPCKNVVGYDANALYLWAIMQNMPTGQYTRRLEEDGFKKRWSGKMAIECLEWKANQRRIQIRHEYNNTEKRIGTRRLPVDGFHAESQTVFQFHGSLIVYFILLGCYWHGHNCQLNEGKEVNEKRDKPMKELLEETKRNSAYITKQGFNLVECWECEWRDMKKRNSALQRFIATHLRRPLDKLKTMTKQSIINAVKNDKLFGCVECDIHVPESLREYFKEMCPIFKNTEIRREDIGEFMKSYAEENNIMPRPRRSLIGSMIGKKIMLATPLLKWYLEHGLEVTHVYQIVEYTPKPCFKPFGDAVSDARRAGDADPSKAIIADTMKLVGN
;
A
#
# COMPACT_ATOMS: atom_id res chain seq x y z
N ASP A 1 -22.69 3.35 33.31
CA ASP A 1 -22.12 2.29 34.19
C ASP A 1 -20.62 2.29 34.46
N ALA A 2 -19.93 3.44 34.43
CA ALA A 2 -18.61 3.56 35.07
C ALA A 2 -18.74 3.87 36.58
N LEU A 3 -19.46 4.95 36.92
CA LEU A 3 -19.59 5.47 38.28
C LEU A 3 -20.15 4.44 39.29
N ASN A 4 -21.23 3.73 38.94
CA ASN A 4 -21.84 2.69 39.78
C ASN A 4 -20.92 1.50 40.09
N ARG A 5 -19.85 1.29 39.28
CA ARG A 5 -18.83 0.26 39.52
C ARG A 5 -17.77 0.76 40.51
N HIS A 6 -17.34 2.00 40.36
CA HIS A 6 -16.37 2.65 41.26
C HIS A 6 -16.91 2.77 42.69
N MET A 7 -18.17 3.16 42.88
CA MET A 7 -18.77 3.29 44.22
C MET A 7 -18.75 1.98 45.03
N LYS A 8 -18.70 0.80 44.39
CA LYS A 8 -18.64 -0.51 45.07
C LYS A 8 -17.26 -0.91 45.58
N THR A 9 -16.20 -0.11 45.37
CA THR A 9 -14.90 -0.33 46.05
C THR A 9 -14.79 0.37 47.41
N HIS A 10 -15.84 1.08 47.86
CA HIS A 10 -15.85 1.88 49.07
C HIS A 10 -16.79 1.34 50.18
N SER A 11 -17.11 0.03 50.17
CA SER A 11 -17.91 -0.66 51.20
C SER A 11 -17.12 -1.78 51.89
N ASP A 12 -17.59 -2.19 53.07
CA ASP A 12 -16.91 -3.13 53.98
C ASP A 12 -16.88 -4.61 53.52
N LYS A 13 -16.27 -5.48 54.34
CA LYS A 13 -15.83 -6.85 53.99
C LYS A 13 -16.64 -7.95 54.70
N ASP A 14 -17.82 -8.26 54.15
CA ASP A 14 -18.85 -9.06 54.84
C ASP A 14 -18.69 -10.60 54.79
N HIS A 15 -17.56 -11.15 54.31
CA HIS A 15 -17.42 -12.60 54.09
C HIS A 15 -16.14 -13.20 54.68
N GLU A 16 -16.27 -13.99 55.75
CA GLU A 16 -15.14 -14.56 56.50
C GLU A 16 -14.91 -16.07 56.23
N CYS A 17 -13.65 -16.50 56.25
CA CYS A 17 -13.27 -17.92 56.20
C CYS A 17 -13.36 -18.60 57.57
N SER A 18 -14.34 -19.48 57.78
CA SER A 18 -14.55 -20.24 59.03
C SER A 18 -13.42 -21.21 59.44
N ARG A 19 -12.38 -21.40 58.61
CA ARG A 19 -11.15 -22.17 58.96
C ARG A 19 -9.97 -21.30 59.39
N CYS A 20 -9.97 -19.98 59.13
CA CYS A 20 -8.81 -19.12 59.42
C CYS A 20 -9.14 -17.63 59.67
N HIS A 21 -10.42 -17.28 59.85
CA HIS A 21 -10.94 -15.96 60.23
C HIS A 21 -10.51 -14.79 59.32
N LYS A 22 -10.21 -15.09 58.05
CA LYS A 22 -9.80 -14.08 57.06
C LYS A 22 -11.02 -13.56 56.29
N THR A 23 -11.21 -12.24 56.28
CA THR A 23 -12.35 -11.56 55.63
C THR A 23 -12.09 -11.12 54.19
N PHE A 24 -13.14 -11.15 53.39
CA PHE A 24 -13.18 -10.83 51.96
C PHE A 24 -14.42 -9.97 51.66
N ASN A 25 -14.35 -9.10 50.65
CA ASN A 25 -15.50 -8.31 50.17
C ASN A 25 -16.37 -9.07 49.14
N ARG A 26 -16.03 -10.31 48.78
CA ARG A 26 -16.78 -11.14 47.81
C ARG A 26 -16.74 -12.63 48.15
N LYS A 27 -17.90 -13.29 48.06
CA LYS A 27 -18.10 -14.70 48.45
C LYS A 27 -17.38 -15.70 47.52
N ASP A 28 -17.11 -15.33 46.27
CA ASP A 28 -16.40 -16.19 45.30
C ASP A 28 -14.89 -16.28 45.55
N ALA A 29 -14.29 -15.24 46.16
CA ALA A 29 -12.89 -15.26 46.57
C ALA A 29 -12.68 -16.24 47.74
N LEU A 30 -13.58 -16.17 48.74
CA LEU A 30 -13.64 -17.09 49.87
C LEU A 30 -13.78 -18.55 49.41
N ASN A 31 -14.74 -18.84 48.53
CA ASN A 31 -15.01 -20.21 48.06
C ASN A 31 -13.82 -20.84 47.32
N ARG A 32 -12.99 -20.05 46.63
CA ARG A 32 -11.74 -20.53 46.01
C ARG A 32 -10.68 -20.89 47.06
N TYR A 33 -10.52 -20.06 48.08
CA TYR A 33 -9.52 -20.27 49.13
C TYR A 33 -9.75 -21.56 49.92
N VAL A 34 -11.01 -21.87 50.28
CA VAL A 34 -11.35 -23.06 51.10
C VAL A 34 -10.90 -24.39 50.45
N ARG A 35 -11.00 -24.50 49.11
CA ARG A 35 -10.65 -25.74 48.37
C ARG A 35 -9.18 -26.14 48.48
N MET A 36 -8.27 -25.19 48.75
CA MET A 36 -6.83 -25.49 48.85
C MET A 36 -6.46 -26.35 50.08
N HIS A 37 -7.36 -26.51 51.05
CA HIS A 37 -7.11 -27.33 52.24
C HIS A 37 -7.19 -28.85 51.99
N GLU A 38 -7.75 -29.32 50.87
CA GLU A 38 -8.20 -30.72 50.74
C GLU A 38 -7.24 -31.64 49.97
N GLN A 39 -6.23 -31.09 49.27
CA GLN A 39 -5.36 -31.84 48.35
C GLN A 39 -4.03 -32.36 48.94
N ARG A 40 -3.88 -32.55 50.26
CA ARG A 40 -2.58 -32.97 50.86
C ARG A 40 -2.67 -33.97 52.04
N ARG A 41 -2.77 -35.29 51.76
CA ARG A 41 -2.11 -36.35 52.58
C ARG A 41 -2.23 -37.79 52.03
N ALA A 42 -1.09 -38.42 51.73
CA ALA A 42 -0.72 -39.83 52.00
C ALA A 42 0.62 -40.18 51.31
N GLN A 43 1.41 -41.11 51.84
CA GLN A 43 2.72 -41.52 51.28
C GLN A 43 2.95 -43.03 51.37
N ARG A 44 3.63 -43.61 50.36
CA ARG A 44 4.30 -44.93 50.38
C ARG A 44 5.40 -44.93 49.30
N GLU A 45 6.48 -45.65 49.55
CA GLU A 45 7.66 -45.73 48.67
C GLU A 45 7.83 -47.17 48.09
N TYR A 46 8.63 -47.31 47.03
CA TYR A 46 8.78 -48.50 46.19
C TYR A 46 10.26 -48.90 46.04
N THR A 47 10.63 -50.16 46.30
CA THR A 47 12.04 -50.59 46.34
C THR A 47 12.45 -51.43 45.13
N CYS A 48 13.65 -51.21 44.60
CA CYS A 48 14.25 -52.06 43.58
C CYS A 48 14.71 -53.40 44.17
N ASN A 49 14.17 -54.50 43.64
CA ASN A 49 14.47 -55.87 44.07
C ASN A 49 15.84 -56.41 43.60
N ILE A 50 16.57 -55.67 42.75
CA ILE A 50 17.91 -56.08 42.25
C ILE A 50 19.03 -55.44 43.08
N CYS A 51 18.89 -54.16 43.45
CA CYS A 51 19.94 -53.39 44.15
C CYS A 51 19.56 -52.89 45.55
N GLY A 52 18.27 -52.91 45.93
CA GLY A 52 17.77 -52.44 47.23
C GLY A 52 17.45 -50.94 47.33
N GLU A 53 17.65 -50.13 46.29
CA GLU A 53 17.33 -48.68 46.34
C GLU A 53 15.82 -48.40 46.44
N VAL A 54 15.46 -47.39 47.23
CA VAL A 54 14.06 -46.98 47.48
C VAL A 54 13.71 -45.72 46.69
N PHE A 55 12.61 -45.78 45.94
CA PHE A 55 12.10 -44.74 45.07
C PHE A 55 10.71 -44.26 45.53
N ARG A 56 10.41 -42.98 45.37
CA ARG A 56 9.13 -42.38 45.86
C ARG A 56 7.90 -42.69 45.00
N ASN A 57 8.11 -43.30 43.84
CA ASN A 57 7.10 -43.63 42.84
C ASN A 57 7.67 -44.68 41.86
N ILE A 58 6.80 -45.31 41.07
CA ILE A 58 7.16 -46.49 40.28
C ILE A 58 7.95 -46.20 39.00
N PHE A 59 7.81 -45.01 38.40
CA PHE A 59 8.45 -44.68 37.11
C PHE A 59 9.98 -44.58 37.19
N PRO A 60 10.62 -43.90 38.17
CA PRO A 60 12.08 -43.90 38.30
C PRO A 60 12.66 -45.28 38.60
N LEU A 61 11.92 -46.13 39.33
CA LEU A 61 12.29 -47.52 39.59
C LEU A 61 12.34 -48.33 38.29
N GLN A 62 11.36 -48.18 37.39
CA GLN A 62 11.36 -48.87 36.09
C GLN A 62 12.50 -48.39 35.18
N ALA A 63 12.78 -47.08 35.13
CA ALA A 63 13.93 -46.55 34.40
C ALA A 63 15.27 -47.09 34.95
N HIS A 64 15.45 -47.09 36.28
CA HIS A 64 16.62 -47.71 36.92
C HIS A 64 16.77 -49.19 36.55
N GLN A 65 15.68 -49.97 36.58
CA GLN A 65 15.71 -51.39 36.23
C GLN A 65 16.07 -51.66 34.77
N HIS A 66 15.66 -50.77 33.85
CA HIS A 66 16.00 -50.86 32.43
C HIS A 66 17.45 -50.43 32.15
N ASP A 67 17.85 -49.24 32.60
CA ASP A 67 19.07 -48.57 32.16
C ASP A 67 20.34 -49.04 32.90
N VAL A 68 20.21 -49.61 34.10
CA VAL A 68 21.35 -50.03 34.94
C VAL A 68 21.66 -51.54 34.83
N HIS A 69 20.68 -52.38 34.46
CA HIS A 69 20.75 -53.84 34.68
C HIS A 69 20.64 -54.72 33.41
N GLN A 70 20.71 -54.19 32.18
CA GLN A 70 20.68 -55.01 30.95
C GLN A 70 21.82 -54.72 29.95
N VAL A 71 22.37 -55.79 29.34
CA VAL A 71 23.47 -55.74 28.35
C VAL A 71 23.35 -56.89 27.33
N GLY A 72 23.33 -56.62 26.00
CA GLY A 72 23.56 -57.70 25.02
C GLY A 72 23.30 -57.51 23.51
N ARG A 73 24.39 -57.35 22.73
CA ARG A 73 24.62 -57.78 21.31
C ARG A 73 24.16 -56.88 20.12
N GLY A 74 24.92 -56.99 19.01
CA GLY A 74 24.77 -56.29 17.70
C GLY A 74 24.86 -57.26 16.50
N LYS A 75 25.18 -56.92 15.23
CA LYS A 75 26.22 -55.99 14.68
C LYS A 75 26.09 -55.69 13.15
N ARG A 76 26.61 -54.52 12.72
CA ARG A 76 27.44 -54.15 11.52
C ARG A 76 27.22 -54.77 10.10
N THR A 77 27.36 -53.91 9.08
CA THR A 77 28.56 -53.72 8.16
C THR A 77 28.26 -52.57 7.15
N LYS A 78 29.08 -52.07 6.19
CA LYS A 78 30.42 -52.39 5.59
C LYS A 78 31.31 -51.10 5.53
N LEU A 79 32.36 -51.06 4.66
CA LEU A 79 33.22 -49.91 4.28
C LEU A 79 33.85 -50.19 2.89
N PRO A 80 34.29 -49.20 2.08
CA PRO A 80 35.74 -48.94 1.90
C PRO A 80 36.12 -47.46 1.60
N THR A 81 37.42 -47.20 1.37
CA THR A 81 38.03 -45.85 1.22
C THR A 81 38.74 -45.63 -0.14
N ARG A 82 39.17 -44.39 -0.43
CA ARG A 82 40.13 -44.07 -1.52
C ARG A 82 41.21 -43.06 -1.07
N ARG A 83 42.36 -43.10 -1.75
CA ARG A 83 43.55 -42.20 -1.62
C ARG A 83 43.34 -40.93 -2.49
N ALA A 84 44.16 -39.87 -2.47
CA ALA A 84 45.52 -39.60 -1.95
C ALA A 84 45.59 -38.15 -1.36
N LYS A 85 46.70 -37.41 -1.17
CA LYS A 85 48.14 -37.53 -1.50
C LYS A 85 48.99 -36.85 -0.38
N ARG A 86 50.15 -36.26 -0.71
CA ARG A 86 51.12 -35.49 0.10
C ARG A 86 52.13 -34.80 -0.86
N GLN A 87 53.10 -34.06 -0.28
CA GLN A 87 54.44 -33.68 -0.81
C GLN A 87 54.54 -32.38 -1.64
N ARG A 88 55.58 -31.51 -1.49
CA ARG A 88 56.66 -31.36 -0.44
C ARG A 88 57.59 -30.15 -0.81
N THR A 89 58.54 -29.79 0.09
CA THR A 89 59.91 -29.23 -0.16
C THR A 89 60.07 -27.87 -0.90
N ASP A 90 61.17 -27.10 -0.86
CA ASP A 90 62.41 -26.89 -0.03
C ASP A 90 63.07 -25.56 -0.58
N GLU A 91 64.22 -24.97 -0.18
CA GLU A 91 65.34 -25.23 0.77
C GLU A 91 65.80 -23.85 1.42
N PRO A 92 67.07 -23.48 1.83
CA PRO A 92 67.27 -22.46 2.89
C PRO A 92 68.33 -21.32 2.64
N GLU A 93 68.59 -20.51 3.69
CA GLU A 93 69.87 -19.90 4.21
C GLU A 93 71.09 -19.50 3.31
N PRO A 94 72.08 -18.68 3.77
CA PRO A 94 72.19 -17.80 4.96
C PRO A 94 72.91 -16.42 4.74
N THR A 95 73.29 -15.75 5.86
CA THR A 95 74.44 -14.82 6.09
C THR A 95 74.31 -13.28 6.10
N ARG A 96 74.37 -12.72 7.33
CA ARG A 96 75.22 -11.61 7.86
C ARG A 96 75.56 -10.41 6.94
N SER A 97 75.32 -9.17 7.37
CA SER A 97 76.18 -8.47 8.35
C SER A 97 75.62 -7.10 8.84
N SER A 98 76.34 -6.42 9.75
CA SER A 98 76.01 -5.15 10.44
C SER A 98 75.87 -3.93 9.50
N THR A 99 75.19 -2.81 9.86
CA THR A 99 75.51 -1.84 10.95
C THR A 99 74.36 -0.84 11.26
N ARG A 100 74.57 0.07 12.25
CA ARG A 100 73.72 1.24 12.65
C ARG A 100 73.38 2.19 11.45
N VAL A 101 72.39 3.09 11.47
CA VAL A 101 71.95 4.11 12.49
C VAL A 101 70.42 4.41 12.41
N ASN A 102 69.86 5.04 13.45
CA ASN A 102 68.47 5.54 13.61
C ASN A 102 67.90 6.32 12.40
N GLU A 103 66.58 6.26 12.19
CA GLU A 103 65.60 7.31 12.59
C GLU A 103 64.14 6.91 12.28
N GLY A 104 63.16 7.62 12.85
CA GLY A 104 61.72 7.44 12.61
C GLY A 104 61.04 6.37 13.49
N ALA A 105 59.83 6.66 13.98
CA ALA A 105 59.06 5.76 14.85
C ALA A 105 57.62 5.59 14.36
N SER A 106 57.14 4.34 14.31
CA SER A 106 55.75 4.01 14.00
C SER A 106 55.36 2.60 14.45
N THR A 107 54.13 2.49 14.99
CA THR A 107 53.28 1.28 15.10
C THR A 107 53.82 0.00 15.76
N SER A 108 53.20 -0.37 16.88
CA SER A 108 52.98 -1.76 17.32
C SER A 108 51.54 -1.85 17.86
N ALA A 109 50.58 -2.53 17.24
CA ALA A 109 50.51 -3.97 16.98
C ALA A 109 50.43 -4.79 18.28
N VAL A 110 49.20 -5.04 18.75
CA VAL A 110 48.90 -5.95 19.87
C VAL A 110 48.73 -7.37 19.33
N VAL A 111 49.32 -8.35 20.01
CA VAL A 111 49.22 -9.78 19.65
C VAL A 111 47.99 -10.38 20.34
N ASN A 112 47.13 -11.06 19.58
CA ASN A 112 46.01 -11.83 20.13
C ASN A 112 46.50 -13.17 20.69
N GLU A 113 46.45 -13.34 22.01
CA GLU A 113 46.50 -14.67 22.63
C GLU A 113 45.14 -15.36 22.55
N GLY A 114 45.12 -16.69 22.46
CA GLY A 114 43.88 -17.47 22.49
C GLY A 114 43.23 -17.48 23.88
N PRO A 115 41.90 -17.75 23.98
CA PRO A 115 41.16 -17.67 25.23
C PRO A 115 41.74 -18.61 26.31
N GLN A 116 42.02 -18.05 27.49
CA GLN A 116 42.68 -18.78 28.57
C GLN A 116 41.73 -19.77 29.27
N PRO A 117 42.23 -20.94 29.72
CA PRO A 117 41.39 -21.98 30.30
C PRO A 117 40.78 -21.55 31.64
N PHE A 118 39.50 -21.88 31.83
CA PHE A 118 38.73 -21.53 33.03
C PHE A 118 39.42 -21.99 34.33
N PRO A 119 39.62 -21.11 35.33
CA PRO A 119 40.33 -21.44 36.56
C PRO A 119 39.58 -22.48 37.39
N GLN A 120 40.28 -23.42 38.02
CA GLN A 120 39.62 -24.50 38.76
C GLN A 120 40.36 -24.85 40.06
N ASP A 121 39.64 -24.76 41.18
CA ASP A 121 40.18 -25.03 42.52
C ASP A 121 40.41 -26.54 42.75
N PRO A 122 41.38 -26.94 43.60
CA PRO A 122 41.62 -28.33 43.97
C PRO A 122 40.39 -29.09 44.49
N LEU A 123 40.33 -30.40 44.21
CA LEU A 123 39.24 -31.28 44.68
C LEU A 123 39.17 -31.40 46.20
N LEU A 124 40.31 -31.34 46.89
CA LEU A 124 40.42 -31.39 48.35
C LEU A 124 40.56 -29.96 48.93
N PRO A 125 40.01 -29.70 50.13
CA PRO A 125 40.14 -28.41 50.79
C PRO A 125 41.61 -28.08 51.10
N PRO A 126 42.13 -26.89 50.71
CA PRO A 126 43.47 -26.47 51.12
C PRO A 126 43.52 -26.25 52.64
N SER A 127 44.69 -26.48 53.24
CA SER A 127 44.89 -26.49 54.69
C SER A 127 44.65 -25.13 55.36
N ASN A 128 44.77 -24.03 54.61
CA ASN A 128 44.64 -22.65 55.06
C ASN A 128 43.21 -22.06 55.02
N LEU A 129 42.16 -22.88 54.94
CA LEU A 129 40.77 -22.39 54.95
C LEU A 129 40.35 -21.78 56.30
N PRO A 130 39.52 -20.71 56.32
CA PRO A 130 39.27 -19.91 57.54
C PRO A 130 38.47 -20.60 58.65
N SER A 131 37.64 -21.60 58.33
CA SER A 131 36.83 -22.31 59.33
C SER A 131 36.60 -23.78 58.98
N GLN A 132 36.16 -24.58 59.95
CA GLN A 132 35.79 -25.98 59.71
C GLN A 132 34.65 -26.11 58.69
N LEU A 133 33.65 -25.23 58.78
CA LEU A 133 32.51 -25.16 57.85
C LEU A 133 32.96 -24.94 56.40
N HIS A 134 34.02 -24.15 56.16
CA HIS A 134 34.62 -23.99 54.84
C HIS A 134 35.24 -25.27 54.28
N ARG A 135 35.75 -26.16 55.15
CA ARG A 135 36.31 -27.47 54.74
C ARG A 135 35.19 -28.46 54.43
N GLU A 136 34.13 -28.48 55.24
CA GLU A 136 32.95 -29.33 55.05
C GLU A 136 32.18 -28.96 53.78
N HIS A 137 31.93 -27.66 53.55
CA HIS A 137 31.22 -27.17 52.37
C HIS A 137 32.15 -26.83 51.19
N TRP A 138 33.44 -27.20 51.24
CA TRP A 138 34.45 -26.90 50.19
C TRP A 138 33.98 -27.27 48.78
N ARG A 139 33.28 -28.40 48.64
CA ARG A 139 32.75 -28.85 47.33
C ARG A 139 31.81 -27.83 46.69
N ALA A 140 31.09 -27.02 47.47
CA ALA A 140 30.18 -25.98 46.99
C ALA A 140 30.86 -24.61 46.83
N ILE A 141 31.81 -24.27 47.71
CA ILE A 141 32.48 -22.97 47.74
C ILE A 141 33.48 -22.82 46.58
N ARG A 142 34.26 -23.87 46.29
CA ARG A 142 35.43 -23.83 45.40
C ARG A 142 35.11 -23.43 43.95
N THR A 143 36.04 -22.73 43.30
CA THR A 143 35.92 -22.32 41.89
C THR A 143 35.86 -23.54 40.97
N ARG A 144 34.75 -23.68 40.24
CA ARG A 144 34.42 -24.85 39.40
C ARG A 144 33.25 -24.52 38.46
N GLN A 145 33.08 -25.30 37.40
CA GLN A 145 32.01 -25.12 36.42
C GLN A 145 31.36 -26.47 36.04
N SER A 146 30.17 -26.42 35.45
CA SER A 146 29.55 -27.53 34.73
C SER A 146 29.15 -27.06 33.34
N ARG A 147 29.67 -27.73 32.31
CA ARG A 147 29.45 -27.41 30.89
C ARG A 147 28.78 -28.57 30.16
N GLY A 148 28.03 -28.27 29.11
CA GLY A 148 27.46 -29.26 28.20
C GLY A 148 26.16 -29.90 28.70
N ASN A 149 25.52 -29.33 29.73
CA ASN A 149 24.20 -29.74 30.15
C ASN A 149 23.16 -29.41 29.07
N ARG A 150 22.01 -30.10 29.07
CA ARG A 150 21.02 -29.87 28.01
C ARG A 150 20.33 -28.51 28.07
N VAL A 151 20.06 -27.97 29.26
CA VAL A 151 19.22 -26.78 29.44
C VAL A 151 19.96 -25.61 30.10
N GLN A 152 20.73 -25.88 31.15
CA GLN A 152 21.42 -24.85 31.94
C GLN A 152 22.80 -25.33 32.37
N ASP A 153 23.82 -24.58 31.97
CA ASP A 153 25.19 -24.69 32.50
C ASP A 153 25.35 -23.73 33.70
N TRP A 154 26.37 -23.94 34.53
CA TRP A 154 26.63 -23.08 35.68
C TRP A 154 28.11 -22.94 36.00
N TYR A 155 28.48 -21.75 36.47
CA TYR A 155 29.85 -21.32 36.70
C TYR A 155 29.94 -20.78 38.13
N ASN A 156 30.73 -21.43 38.98
CA ASN A 156 30.90 -21.04 40.37
C ASN A 156 32.31 -20.49 40.59
N TYR A 157 32.40 -19.29 41.15
CA TYR A 157 33.65 -18.61 41.49
C TYR A 157 33.73 -18.42 43.00
N ARG A 158 34.82 -18.91 43.61
CA ARG A 158 35.13 -18.66 45.01
C ARG A 158 35.53 -17.19 45.17
N LEU A 159 34.95 -16.53 46.16
CA LEU A 159 35.31 -15.18 46.55
C LEU A 159 36.32 -15.25 47.72
N SER A 160 37.36 -14.42 47.66
CA SER A 160 38.28 -14.17 48.78
C SER A 160 38.01 -12.80 49.44
N SER A 161 37.36 -11.91 48.69
CA SER A 161 36.71 -10.67 49.12
C SER A 161 35.67 -10.31 48.05
N LEU A 162 34.70 -9.47 48.39
CA LEU A 162 33.69 -9.00 47.45
C LEU A 162 34.26 -7.84 46.61
N ASN A 163 34.45 -8.05 45.31
CA ASN A 163 34.98 -7.05 44.39
C ASN A 163 34.18 -7.06 43.07
N MET A 164 33.45 -5.98 42.80
CA MET A 164 32.57 -5.87 41.63
C MET A 164 33.33 -5.96 40.31
N GLY A 165 34.55 -5.42 40.22
CA GLY A 165 35.39 -5.53 39.02
C GLY A 165 35.78 -6.99 38.71
N GLN A 166 35.92 -7.84 39.73
CA GLN A 166 36.15 -9.27 39.52
C GLN A 166 34.89 -9.97 39.00
N LEU A 167 33.71 -9.66 39.57
CA LEU A 167 32.44 -10.21 39.09
C LEU A 167 32.15 -9.83 37.63
N VAL A 168 32.48 -8.59 37.22
CA VAL A 168 32.36 -8.15 35.83
C VAL A 168 33.29 -8.94 34.91
N ASN A 169 34.57 -9.06 35.25
CA ASN A 169 35.54 -9.85 34.47
C ASN A 169 35.14 -11.33 34.34
N ASP A 170 34.47 -11.89 35.36
CA ASP A 170 33.97 -13.26 35.32
C ASP A 170 32.68 -13.41 34.52
N ILE A 171 31.87 -12.35 34.36
CA ILE A 171 30.75 -12.30 33.40
C ILE A 171 31.24 -12.22 31.95
N ASP A 172 32.21 -11.34 31.66
CA ASP A 172 32.81 -11.22 30.32
C ASP A 172 33.39 -12.59 29.86
N ARG A 173 34.07 -13.32 30.76
CA ARG A 173 34.54 -14.69 30.52
C ARG A 173 33.43 -15.73 30.31
N ILE A 174 32.28 -15.57 30.97
CA ILE A 174 31.12 -16.45 30.74
C ILE A 174 30.54 -16.20 29.34
N PHE A 175 30.49 -14.95 28.89
CA PHE A 175 30.03 -14.60 27.54
C PHE A 175 30.95 -15.18 26.46
N GLU A 176 32.27 -15.00 26.59
CA GLU A 176 33.28 -15.59 25.69
C GLU A 176 33.22 -17.13 25.61
N ASP A 177 32.62 -17.79 26.62
CA ASP A 177 32.46 -19.24 26.69
C ASP A 177 31.16 -19.78 26.07
N GLN A 178 30.23 -18.91 25.63
CA GLN A 178 28.97 -19.32 25.01
C GLN A 178 29.00 -19.20 23.48
N SER A 179 28.39 -20.18 22.81
CA SER A 179 28.21 -20.20 21.35
C SER A 179 26.77 -19.90 20.90
N THR A 180 25.86 -19.69 21.85
CA THR A 180 24.42 -19.47 21.63
C THR A 180 23.89 -18.47 22.65
N VAL A 181 22.87 -17.68 22.27
CA VAL A 181 22.16 -16.74 23.15
C VAL A 181 21.76 -17.44 24.46
N PHE A 182 21.88 -16.74 25.59
CA PHE A 182 21.64 -17.34 26.90
C PHE A 182 20.93 -16.39 27.86
N LYS A 183 20.19 -16.96 28.82
CA LYS A 183 19.60 -16.21 29.94
C LYS A 183 20.43 -16.39 31.20
N LEU A 184 20.98 -15.29 31.70
CA LEU A 184 21.92 -15.20 32.81
C LEU A 184 21.20 -14.75 34.09
N ASN A 185 21.52 -15.41 35.21
CA ASN A 185 21.20 -14.96 36.56
C ASN A 185 22.27 -15.50 37.52
N LEU A 186 22.31 -15.04 38.78
CA LEU A 186 23.32 -15.46 39.76
C LEU A 186 22.76 -15.57 41.18
N SER A 187 23.52 -16.22 42.05
CA SER A 187 23.22 -16.43 43.48
C SER A 187 24.52 -16.51 44.28
N PHE A 188 24.53 -16.01 45.51
CA PHE A 188 25.70 -16.06 46.40
C PHE A 188 25.58 -17.17 47.45
N GLY A 189 26.70 -17.85 47.72
CA GLY A 189 26.89 -18.68 48.91
C GLY A 189 27.47 -17.86 50.06
N PHE A 190 26.98 -18.07 51.28
CA PHE A 190 27.38 -17.30 52.46
C PHE A 190 27.22 -18.07 53.76
N VAL A 191 27.94 -17.65 54.80
CA VAL A 191 27.90 -18.24 56.14
C VAL A 191 26.99 -17.41 57.05
N LEU A 192 26.14 -18.09 57.81
CA LEU A 192 25.26 -17.52 58.82
C LEU A 192 25.69 -17.95 60.22
N PHE A 193 25.69 -17.02 61.18
CA PHE A 193 25.88 -17.26 62.62
C PHE A 193 24.60 -16.93 63.40
N ASN A 194 24.20 -17.79 64.33
CA ASN A 194 23.07 -17.54 65.23
C ASN A 194 23.57 -16.96 66.56
N ASN A 195 23.17 -15.73 66.89
CA ASN A 195 23.67 -15.04 68.09
C ASN A 195 23.05 -15.52 69.42
N GLU A 196 22.03 -16.38 69.40
CA GLU A 196 21.45 -16.98 70.62
C GLU A 196 21.94 -18.41 70.88
N THR A 197 22.30 -19.16 69.84
CA THR A 197 22.68 -20.58 69.95
C THR A 197 24.16 -20.85 69.62
N GLU A 198 24.91 -19.81 69.23
CA GLU A 198 26.30 -19.87 68.77
C GLU A 198 26.53 -20.80 67.55
N GLN A 199 25.47 -21.19 66.86
CA GLN A 199 25.53 -22.12 65.73
C GLN A 199 25.91 -21.43 64.42
N MET A 200 26.80 -22.06 63.67
CA MET A 200 27.21 -21.68 62.31
C MET A 200 26.50 -22.57 61.28
N GLN A 201 25.94 -21.97 60.23
CA GLN A 201 25.29 -22.68 59.12
C GLN A 201 25.71 -22.10 57.77
N TYR A 202 25.92 -22.95 56.77
CA TYR A 202 26.21 -22.54 55.40
C TYR A 202 24.93 -22.43 54.55
N HIS A 203 24.76 -21.32 53.83
CA HIS A 203 23.68 -21.11 52.89
C HIS A 203 24.15 -21.38 51.45
N HIS A 204 23.50 -22.33 50.77
CA HIS A 204 23.87 -22.73 49.41
C HIS A 204 23.22 -21.82 48.35
N PRO A 205 23.95 -21.40 47.29
CA PRO A 205 23.35 -20.75 46.14
C PRO A 205 22.46 -21.74 45.35
N SER A 206 21.30 -21.27 44.89
CA SER A 206 20.28 -22.10 44.24
C SER A 206 19.59 -21.39 43.07
N ALA A 207 19.54 -22.07 41.93
CA ALA A 207 18.91 -21.59 40.70
C ALA A 207 17.39 -21.33 40.82
N ASN A 208 16.74 -21.75 41.91
CA ASN A 208 15.27 -21.69 42.05
C ASN A 208 14.77 -20.76 43.17
N ASN A 209 15.53 -20.57 44.26
CA ASN A 209 14.96 -20.01 45.50
C ASN A 209 15.67 -18.74 46.03
N ASN A 210 16.89 -18.44 45.60
CA ASN A 210 17.69 -17.29 46.07
C ASN A 210 18.51 -16.71 44.90
N ARG A 211 17.82 -16.31 43.83
CA ARG A 211 18.40 -15.51 42.73
C ARG A 211 18.63 -14.07 43.19
N VAL A 212 19.59 -13.40 42.58
CA VAL A 212 19.88 -11.98 42.80
C VAL A 212 18.94 -11.09 41.99
N PHE A 213 18.57 -11.50 40.77
CA PHE A 213 17.59 -10.80 39.94
C PHE A 213 16.27 -11.59 39.86
N ASP A 214 15.13 -10.91 39.95
CA ASP A 214 13.79 -11.53 39.88
C ASP A 214 13.54 -12.22 38.52
N SER A 215 14.01 -11.61 37.43
CA SER A 215 14.08 -12.19 36.08
C SER A 215 15.53 -12.42 35.65
N PRO A 216 15.83 -13.43 34.81
CA PRO A 216 17.15 -13.57 34.19
C PRO A 216 17.30 -12.62 33.01
N PHE A 217 18.43 -11.92 32.91
CA PHE A 217 18.78 -11.11 31.74
C PHE A 217 19.03 -12.02 30.54
N GLN A 218 18.54 -11.65 29.35
CA GLN A 218 18.88 -12.34 28.11
C GLN A 218 20.09 -11.65 27.48
N ILE A 219 21.12 -12.43 27.13
CA ILE A 219 22.38 -11.96 26.58
C ILE A 219 22.50 -12.50 25.16
N ASN A 220 22.38 -11.60 24.18
CA ASN A 220 22.39 -11.85 22.75
C ASN A 220 23.72 -11.35 22.14
N ASN A 221 24.15 -10.16 22.55
CA ASN A 221 25.40 -9.50 22.14
C ASN A 221 26.26 -9.11 23.36
N ARG A 222 27.32 -8.33 23.14
CA ARG A 222 28.23 -7.89 24.22
C ARG A 222 27.64 -6.73 25.04
N ASP A 223 26.80 -5.91 24.43
CA ASP A 223 26.27 -4.67 25.00
C ASP A 223 25.14 -4.95 26.00
N ASP A 224 24.43 -6.08 25.84
CA ASP A 224 23.56 -6.67 26.86
C ASP A 224 24.27 -6.88 28.21
N LEU A 225 25.60 -7.09 28.22
CA LEU A 225 26.38 -7.21 29.46
C LEU A 225 26.45 -5.89 30.22
N VAL A 226 26.31 -4.73 29.56
CA VAL A 226 26.25 -3.42 30.23
C VAL A 226 25.01 -3.33 31.12
N GLN A 227 23.86 -3.87 30.67
CA GLN A 227 22.65 -3.92 31.49
C GLN A 227 22.86 -4.76 32.75
N VAL A 228 23.53 -5.91 32.65
CA VAL A 228 23.88 -6.76 33.80
C VAL A 228 24.87 -6.07 34.74
N ARG A 229 25.86 -5.35 34.18
CA ARG A 229 26.86 -4.58 34.94
C ARG A 229 26.19 -3.48 35.76
N THR A 230 25.37 -2.64 35.14
CA THR A 230 24.60 -1.60 35.83
C THR A 230 23.60 -2.18 36.83
N ALA A 231 22.97 -3.32 36.53
CA ALA A 231 22.10 -4.01 37.49
C ALA A 231 22.87 -4.55 38.72
N LEU A 232 24.11 -5.02 38.55
CA LEU A 232 24.97 -5.44 39.65
C LEU A 232 25.48 -4.26 40.49
N GLU A 233 25.87 -3.16 39.85
CA GLU A 233 26.37 -1.95 40.52
C GLU A 233 25.31 -1.28 41.42
N ASN A 234 24.03 -1.47 41.12
CA ASN A 234 22.90 -0.94 41.89
C ASN A 234 22.39 -1.88 43.01
N ILE A 235 23.02 -3.03 43.27
CA ILE A 235 22.58 -3.98 44.30
C ILE A 235 23.56 -4.01 45.49
N ASP A 236 23.06 -3.70 46.69
CA ASP A 236 23.75 -4.04 47.93
C ASP A 236 23.63 -5.56 48.18
N ILE A 237 24.72 -6.26 47.89
CA ILE A 237 24.85 -7.72 48.04
C ILE A 237 24.80 -8.15 49.51
N HIS A 238 25.23 -7.30 50.45
CA HIS A 238 25.12 -7.57 51.89
C HIS A 238 23.68 -7.37 52.38
N GLU A 239 22.96 -6.36 51.89
CA GLU A 239 21.53 -6.20 52.17
C GLU A 239 20.72 -7.36 51.55
N TRP A 240 21.04 -7.79 50.33
CA TRP A 240 20.45 -8.96 49.69
C TRP A 240 20.66 -10.22 50.53
N ALA A 241 21.89 -10.53 50.96
CA ALA A 241 22.16 -11.68 51.83
C ALA A 241 21.42 -11.58 53.18
N ASN A 242 21.29 -10.38 53.74
CA ASN A 242 20.51 -10.10 54.95
C ASN A 242 18.98 -10.20 54.77
N LYS A 243 18.47 -10.26 53.53
CA LYS A 243 17.07 -10.58 53.22
C LYS A 243 16.84 -12.10 53.10
N GLN A 244 17.88 -12.89 52.79
CA GLN A 244 17.80 -14.36 52.66
C GLN A 244 17.92 -15.14 53.98
N ARG A 245 18.10 -14.46 55.13
CA ARG A 245 18.22 -15.11 56.45
C ARG A 245 16.85 -15.53 57.03
N PRO A 246 16.75 -16.62 57.82
CA PRO A 246 15.48 -17.09 58.36
C PRO A 246 14.78 -16.12 59.34
N ASN A 247 15.56 -15.32 60.08
CA ASN A 247 15.11 -14.24 60.97
C ASN A 247 16.34 -13.43 61.45
N SER A 248 16.10 -12.36 62.21
CA SER A 248 17.13 -11.42 62.68
C SER A 248 18.20 -11.99 63.62
N LYS A 249 17.99 -13.18 64.22
CA LYS A 249 18.97 -13.85 65.10
C LYS A 249 20.14 -14.44 64.31
N TRP A 250 19.92 -14.69 63.01
CA TRP A 250 20.96 -15.11 62.09
C TRP A 250 21.64 -13.88 61.45
N ILE A 251 22.97 -13.86 61.50
CA ILE A 251 23.83 -12.78 61.01
C ILE A 251 24.68 -13.34 59.87
N VAL A 252 24.76 -12.65 58.74
CA VAL A 252 25.65 -13.01 57.63
C VAL A 252 27.09 -12.67 58.04
N MET A 253 27.95 -13.68 58.15
CA MET A 253 29.34 -13.54 58.59
C MET A 253 30.33 -13.34 57.44
N ASP A 254 30.11 -14.03 56.32
CA ASP A 254 31.05 -14.11 55.19
C ASP A 254 30.32 -14.52 53.90
N ILE A 255 30.77 -14.02 52.75
CA ILE A 255 30.20 -14.33 51.42
C ILE A 255 31.26 -15.07 50.60
N THR A 256 31.07 -16.38 50.45
CA THR A 256 32.15 -17.32 50.13
C THR A 256 32.34 -17.57 48.64
N ASN A 257 31.30 -17.39 47.82
CA ASN A 257 31.30 -17.67 46.38
C ASN A 257 30.07 -17.09 45.69
N VAL A 258 30.17 -16.91 44.37
CA VAL A 258 29.04 -16.61 43.47
C VAL A 258 28.86 -17.76 42.47
N THR A 259 27.61 -18.18 42.24
CA THR A 259 27.23 -19.11 41.18
C THR A 259 26.40 -18.38 40.14
N PHE A 260 26.90 -18.32 38.90
CA PHE A 260 26.16 -17.89 37.72
C PHE A 260 25.44 -19.09 37.08
N TYR A 261 24.19 -18.86 36.64
CA TYR A 261 23.34 -19.84 35.96
C TYR A 261 23.08 -19.37 34.53
N VAL A 262 23.50 -20.19 33.56
CA VAL A 262 23.54 -19.87 32.13
C VAL A 262 22.55 -20.79 31.41
N THR A 263 21.36 -20.29 31.12
CA THR A 263 20.28 -21.06 30.48
C THR A 263 20.35 -20.89 28.96
N LYS A 264 20.62 -21.97 28.22
CA LYS A 264 21.01 -21.88 26.80
C LYS A 264 19.82 -21.92 25.85
N LEU A 265 19.71 -20.92 24.98
CA LEU A 265 18.73 -20.87 23.89
C LEU A 265 19.38 -21.51 22.65
N ARG A 266 19.22 -22.82 22.54
CA ARG A 266 20.02 -23.71 21.66
C ARG A 266 20.04 -23.31 20.20
N ASP A 267 18.92 -22.78 19.72
CA ASP A 267 18.64 -22.59 18.30
C ASP A 267 19.04 -21.18 17.81
N HIS A 268 19.65 -20.39 18.71
CA HIS A 268 19.99 -18.98 18.51
C HIS A 268 21.52 -18.79 18.59
N PRO A 269 22.28 -18.90 17.49
CA PRO A 269 23.73 -18.70 17.48
C PRO A 269 24.08 -17.22 17.67
N ILE A 270 25.13 -16.92 18.43
CA ILE A 270 25.59 -15.54 18.63
C ILE A 270 26.31 -15.03 17.36
N GLY A 271 25.93 -13.83 16.89
CA GLY A 271 26.75 -12.99 16.01
C GLY A 271 27.20 -13.61 14.67
N ARG A 272 26.26 -14.10 13.84
CA ARG A 272 26.60 -14.59 12.49
C ARG A 272 25.54 -14.24 11.45
N SER A 273 25.98 -13.94 10.22
CA SER A 273 25.09 -13.57 9.11
C SER A 273 24.02 -14.65 8.84
N VAL A 274 22.75 -14.24 8.96
CA VAL A 274 21.57 -15.08 8.72
C VAL A 274 21.31 -15.19 7.23
N ARG A 275 21.19 -16.43 6.72
CA ARG A 275 20.66 -16.69 5.38
C ARG A 275 19.15 -16.52 5.39
N LEU A 276 18.61 -15.79 4.41
CA LEU A 276 17.16 -15.72 4.23
C LEU A 276 16.59 -17.12 3.90
N PRO A 277 15.33 -17.41 4.28
CA PRO A 277 14.67 -18.65 3.91
C PRO A 277 14.60 -18.83 2.39
N LYS A 278 14.63 -20.09 1.91
CA LYS A 278 14.49 -20.42 0.48
C LYS A 278 13.27 -19.75 -0.15
N TYR A 279 12.12 -19.74 0.52
CA TYR A 279 10.89 -19.11 0.02
C TYR A 279 10.95 -17.57 -0.10
N VAL A 280 11.97 -16.91 0.49
CA VAL A 280 12.23 -15.47 0.30
C VAL A 280 13.19 -15.25 -0.87
N LEU A 281 14.16 -16.17 -1.05
CA LEU A 281 15.13 -16.15 -2.16
C LEU A 281 14.52 -16.59 -3.50
N GLU A 282 13.52 -17.48 -3.45
CA GLU A 282 12.86 -18.10 -4.61
C GLU A 282 11.55 -17.40 -5.01
N ASN A 283 11.25 -16.24 -4.40
CA ASN A 283 10.04 -15.46 -4.66
C ASN A 283 10.33 -14.27 -5.60
N PRO A 284 9.82 -14.25 -6.85
CA PRO A 284 10.03 -13.13 -7.77
C PRO A 284 9.41 -11.81 -7.28
N ALA A 285 8.44 -11.88 -6.35
CA ALA A 285 7.87 -10.73 -5.68
C ALA A 285 8.75 -10.17 -4.53
N ILE A 286 10.01 -10.60 -4.38
CA ILE A 286 10.98 -10.05 -3.42
C ILE A 286 12.36 -9.92 -4.07
N VAL A 287 13.02 -8.76 -3.93
CA VAL A 287 14.46 -8.65 -4.25
C VAL A 287 15.25 -8.95 -2.98
N SER A 288 15.90 -10.11 -2.93
CA SER A 288 16.78 -10.48 -1.83
C SER A 288 18.05 -9.62 -1.84
N LEU A 289 18.47 -9.22 -0.64
CA LEU A 289 19.75 -8.56 -0.34
C LEU A 289 20.54 -9.44 0.64
N ASP A 290 20.57 -10.75 0.37
CA ASP A 290 21.33 -11.72 1.15
C ASP A 290 22.80 -11.74 0.74
N CYS A 291 23.08 -11.66 -0.57
CA CYS A 291 24.42 -11.66 -1.16
C CYS A 291 24.54 -10.59 -2.27
N ASP A 292 25.76 -10.08 -2.47
CA ASP A 292 26.10 -9.33 -3.68
C ASP A 292 26.04 -10.25 -4.91
N LYS A 293 25.30 -9.83 -5.93
CA LYS A 293 25.10 -10.59 -7.18
C LYS A 293 26.35 -10.64 -8.06
N ASN A 294 27.35 -9.79 -7.82
CA ASN A 294 28.59 -9.73 -8.59
C ASN A 294 29.69 -10.64 -8.02
N THR A 295 29.83 -10.72 -6.69
CA THR A 295 30.83 -11.58 -6.00
C THR A 295 30.28 -12.89 -5.44
N GLY A 296 28.96 -12.99 -5.22
CA GLY A 296 28.32 -14.15 -4.58
C GLY A 296 28.58 -14.25 -3.07
N LEU A 297 29.10 -13.19 -2.44
CA LEU A 297 29.37 -13.12 -1.00
C LEU A 297 28.22 -12.44 -0.25
N PRO A 298 27.94 -12.84 1.02
CA PRO A 298 26.92 -12.20 1.82
C PRO A 298 27.29 -10.75 2.15
N TYR A 299 26.29 -9.89 2.28
CA TYR A 299 26.50 -8.54 2.81
C TYR A 299 26.77 -8.60 4.33
N GLU A 300 27.93 -8.13 4.76
CA GLU A 300 28.38 -8.12 6.16
C GLU A 300 28.38 -6.71 6.80
N ASP A 301 28.19 -5.65 6.01
CA ASP A 301 27.97 -4.28 6.49
C ASP A 301 26.49 -4.01 6.87
N LYS A 302 26.23 -2.82 7.43
CA LYS A 302 24.91 -2.39 7.93
C LYS A 302 24.15 -1.44 6.97
N LEU A 303 24.58 -1.31 5.70
CA LEU A 303 24.01 -0.40 4.68
C LEU A 303 22.77 -0.96 3.94
N CYS A 304 22.13 -1.98 4.51
CA CYS A 304 20.94 -2.65 3.97
C CYS A 304 19.78 -1.69 3.60
N PHE A 305 19.55 -0.63 4.38
CA PHE A 305 18.57 0.41 4.07
C PHE A 305 18.93 1.18 2.80
N PHE A 306 20.20 1.57 2.65
CA PHE A 306 20.68 2.33 1.50
C PHE A 306 20.70 1.48 0.22
N ARG A 307 20.91 0.15 0.32
CA ARG A 307 20.68 -0.79 -0.80
C ARG A 307 19.21 -0.84 -1.21
N CYS A 308 18.28 -0.84 -0.26
CA CYS A 308 16.84 -0.76 -0.58
C CYS A 308 16.49 0.58 -1.26
N LEU A 309 17.04 1.69 -0.78
CA LEU A 309 16.85 3.02 -1.35
C LEU A 309 17.46 3.13 -2.77
N ALA A 310 18.67 2.61 -2.99
CA ALA A 310 19.29 2.57 -4.32
C ALA A 310 18.45 1.76 -5.32
N LEU A 311 17.98 0.57 -4.94
CA LEU A 311 17.09 -0.23 -5.77
C LEU A 311 15.75 0.49 -6.05
N HIS A 312 15.17 1.18 -5.06
CA HIS A 312 13.95 1.99 -5.25
C HIS A 312 14.18 3.24 -6.14
N ARG A 313 15.43 3.72 -6.23
CA ARG A 313 15.85 4.78 -7.17
C ARG A 313 16.29 4.25 -8.54
N GLY A 314 15.95 2.99 -8.89
CA GLY A 314 16.22 2.41 -10.21
C GLY A 314 17.66 1.91 -10.41
N CYS A 315 18.46 1.77 -9.34
CA CYS A 315 19.84 1.32 -9.48
C CYS A 315 19.93 -0.11 -10.04
N HIS A 316 20.56 -0.26 -11.21
CA HIS A 316 20.91 -1.55 -11.78
C HIS A 316 21.94 -2.29 -10.90
N SER A 317 21.77 -3.60 -10.70
CA SER A 317 22.55 -4.45 -9.77
C SER A 317 24.09 -4.29 -9.81
N LYS A 318 24.67 -4.09 -11.00
CA LYS A 318 26.11 -3.82 -11.21
C LYS A 318 26.62 -2.52 -10.55
N ASN A 319 25.74 -1.54 -10.30
CA ASN A 319 26.06 -0.25 -9.69
C ASN A 319 25.68 -0.18 -8.20
N LEU A 320 25.03 -1.22 -7.66
CA LEU A 320 24.32 -1.17 -6.38
C LEU A 320 25.19 -0.64 -5.23
N GLU A 321 26.43 -1.11 -5.12
CA GLU A 321 27.34 -0.70 -4.03
C GLU A 321 27.76 0.77 -4.13
N ARG A 322 28.01 1.28 -5.34
CA ARG A 322 28.37 2.69 -5.58
C ARG A 322 27.21 3.61 -5.21
N ASP A 323 26.00 3.26 -5.64
CA ASP A 323 24.84 4.12 -5.43
C ASP A 323 24.32 4.01 -3.99
N THR A 324 24.49 2.85 -3.34
CA THR A 324 24.29 2.65 -1.90
C THR A 324 25.23 3.54 -1.09
N GLN A 325 26.53 3.53 -1.39
CA GLN A 325 27.52 4.37 -0.73
C GLN A 325 27.18 5.86 -0.92
N HIS A 326 26.80 6.26 -2.14
CA HIS A 326 26.37 7.64 -2.42
C HIS A 326 25.14 8.09 -1.63
N PHE A 327 24.18 7.19 -1.33
CA PHE A 327 23.06 7.51 -0.44
C PHE A 327 23.43 7.44 1.05
N TYR A 328 24.38 6.59 1.45
CA TYR A 328 24.89 6.55 2.82
C TYR A 328 25.61 7.87 3.17
N GLU A 329 26.53 8.33 2.32
CA GLU A 329 27.29 9.59 2.47
C GLU A 329 26.41 10.86 2.52
N GLN A 330 25.14 10.78 2.13
CA GLN A 330 24.16 11.86 2.28
C GLN A 330 23.50 11.90 3.66
N TYR A 331 23.60 10.81 4.43
CA TYR A 331 23.03 10.65 5.77
C TYR A 331 24.09 10.71 6.87
N ASP A 332 25.17 9.95 6.74
CA ASP A 332 26.27 9.86 7.70
C ASP A 332 27.61 9.61 6.99
N ASP A 333 28.70 10.01 7.63
CA ASP A 333 30.09 9.95 7.15
C ASP A 333 31.00 9.36 8.26
N SER A 334 30.44 8.42 9.04
CA SER A 334 31.12 7.79 10.17
C SER A 334 31.68 6.40 9.84
N ASP A 335 32.80 6.04 10.48
CA ASP A 335 33.42 4.71 10.38
C ASP A 335 32.66 3.62 11.21
N ASP A 336 31.71 4.00 12.06
CA ASP A 336 31.07 3.13 13.06
C ASP A 336 29.54 3.23 13.05
N PHE A 337 28.97 3.07 11.85
CA PHE A 337 27.53 3.13 11.63
C PHE A 337 26.81 1.86 12.13
N ASP A 338 25.69 2.01 12.84
CA ASP A 338 24.91 0.91 13.43
C ASP A 338 23.72 0.40 12.60
N GLY A 339 23.42 1.06 11.47
CA GLY A 339 22.23 0.77 10.66
C GLY A 339 21.06 1.71 11.00
N VAL A 340 20.17 1.90 10.03
CA VAL A 340 18.97 2.75 10.19
C VAL A 340 17.97 2.09 11.13
N THR A 341 17.54 2.80 12.18
CA THR A 341 16.47 2.41 13.10
C THR A 341 15.07 2.85 12.61
N LEU A 342 14.02 2.34 13.25
CA LEU A 342 12.63 2.77 12.99
C LEU A 342 12.33 4.22 13.42
N GLU A 343 13.09 4.76 14.37
CA GLU A 343 12.88 6.11 14.90
C GLU A 343 13.50 7.20 14.01
N GLU A 344 14.55 6.88 13.26
CA GLU A 344 15.22 7.77 12.29
C GLU A 344 14.47 7.91 10.95
N LEU A 345 13.59 6.95 10.62
CA LEU A 345 12.82 6.95 9.36
C LEU A 345 12.16 8.31 9.03
N PRO A 346 11.51 9.06 9.95
CA PRO A 346 10.88 10.36 9.64
C PRO A 346 11.86 11.48 9.24
N GLU A 347 13.15 11.29 9.50
CA GLU A 347 14.24 12.17 9.06
C GLU A 347 14.78 11.72 7.69
N LEU A 348 14.93 10.42 7.47
CA LEU A 348 15.27 9.83 6.16
C LEU A 348 14.18 10.11 5.10
N GLU A 349 12.89 10.06 5.48
CA GLU A 349 11.77 10.50 4.65
C GLU A 349 11.93 11.95 4.18
N LYS A 350 12.48 12.81 5.05
CA LYS A 350 12.71 14.23 4.78
C LYS A 350 13.95 14.45 3.90
N LEU A 351 15.04 13.72 4.17
CA LEU A 351 16.31 13.83 3.47
C LEU A 351 16.19 13.38 2.01
N PHE A 352 15.54 12.24 1.77
CA PHE A 352 15.43 11.60 0.46
C PHE A 352 14.06 11.79 -0.22
N GLU A 353 13.21 12.68 0.31
CA GLU A 353 11.88 13.04 -0.20
C GLU A 353 11.02 11.85 -0.65
N LEU A 354 10.85 10.86 0.23
CA LEU A 354 10.01 9.68 -0.01
C LEU A 354 9.17 9.29 1.21
N ASN A 355 8.07 8.59 0.96
CA ASN A 355 7.26 7.94 2.00
C ASN A 355 7.87 6.57 2.31
N ILE A 356 8.02 6.19 3.58
CA ILE A 356 8.50 4.86 3.98
C ILE A 356 7.38 4.10 4.70
N TYR A 357 7.12 2.87 4.25
CA TYR A 357 6.16 1.95 4.85
C TYR A 357 6.87 0.66 5.26
N VAL A 358 6.69 0.24 6.50
CA VAL A 358 7.41 -0.92 7.08
C VAL A 358 6.42 -1.98 7.52
N TYR A 359 6.62 -3.21 7.07
CA TYR A 359 5.79 -4.38 7.37
C TYR A 359 6.63 -5.46 8.06
N ARG A 360 6.05 -6.17 9.03
CA ARG A 360 6.57 -7.44 9.54
C ARG A 360 6.00 -8.57 8.70
N LEU A 361 6.83 -9.51 8.26
CA LEU A 361 6.35 -10.81 7.78
C LEU A 361 6.20 -11.75 8.99
N THR A 362 5.00 -12.29 9.20
CA THR A 362 4.70 -13.28 10.24
C THR A 362 4.22 -14.58 9.63
N GLU A 363 4.81 -15.71 10.05
CA GLU A 363 4.32 -17.04 9.68
C GLU A 363 2.98 -17.34 10.38
N LEU A 364 2.07 -18.00 9.66
CA LEU A 364 0.87 -18.64 10.20
C LEU A 364 0.96 -20.14 9.88
N HIS A 365 0.84 -20.96 10.91
CA HIS A 365 0.56 -22.39 10.74
C HIS A 365 -0.96 -22.59 10.85
N ASP A 366 -1.59 -22.98 9.75
CA ASP A 366 -2.87 -23.67 9.80
C ASP A 366 -2.62 -25.12 10.29
N GLU A 367 -3.43 -25.64 11.21
CA GLU A 367 -3.22 -27.00 11.75
C GLU A 367 -3.79 -28.11 10.84
N ASP A 368 -4.75 -27.77 9.97
CA ASP A 368 -5.48 -28.72 9.11
C ASP A 368 -4.84 -28.95 7.73
N ASP A 369 -4.09 -27.97 7.21
CA ASP A 369 -3.46 -28.03 5.88
C ASP A 369 -1.95 -27.81 6.02
N ALA A 370 -1.12 -28.70 5.46
CA ALA A 370 0.32 -28.79 5.77
C ALA A 370 1.17 -27.70 5.08
N THR A 371 0.64 -26.50 4.93
CA THR A 371 1.24 -25.36 4.23
C THR A 371 1.28 -24.14 5.15
N THR A 372 2.48 -23.69 5.53
CA THR A 372 2.66 -22.38 6.21
C THR A 372 2.16 -21.27 5.31
N SER A 373 1.22 -20.45 5.81
CA SER A 373 0.80 -19.21 5.16
C SER A 373 1.49 -18.00 5.81
N PHE A 374 1.53 -16.86 5.14
CA PHE A 374 2.31 -15.69 5.58
C PHE A 374 1.49 -14.42 5.50
N VAL A 375 1.61 -13.56 6.52
CA VAL A 375 0.90 -12.27 6.58
C VAL A 375 1.89 -11.13 6.76
N ALA A 376 1.73 -10.09 5.95
CA ALA A 376 2.46 -8.83 6.08
C ALA A 376 1.69 -7.87 7.02
N GLN A 377 2.13 -7.77 8.27
CA GLN A 377 1.56 -6.83 9.26
C GLN A 377 2.26 -5.47 9.17
N LEU A 378 1.54 -4.42 8.77
CA LEU A 378 2.05 -3.05 8.73
C LEU A 378 2.45 -2.55 10.14
N ILE A 379 3.75 -2.36 10.37
CA ILE A 379 4.33 -1.80 11.60
C ILE A 379 4.23 -0.27 11.58
N GLN A 380 4.76 0.35 10.52
CA GLN A 380 4.99 1.79 10.46
C GLN A 380 4.49 2.37 9.13
N ARG A 381 3.84 3.54 9.23
CA ARG A 381 3.37 4.34 8.10
C ARG A 381 4.16 5.63 8.02
N SER A 382 4.41 6.06 6.81
CA SER A 382 4.92 7.39 6.52
C SER A 382 4.19 8.48 7.32
N HIS A 383 4.96 9.43 7.83
CA HIS A 383 4.44 10.58 8.55
C HIS A 383 4.28 11.81 7.63
N ARG A 384 4.74 11.69 6.38
CA ARG A 384 4.82 12.76 5.38
C ARG A 384 3.98 12.37 4.15
N ARG A 385 4.10 13.13 3.05
CA ARG A 385 3.40 12.89 1.77
C ARG A 385 4.23 13.38 0.59
N TYR A 386 5.25 12.59 0.26
CA TYR A 386 6.05 12.73 -0.95
C TYR A 386 5.42 11.99 -2.12
N ALA A 387 6.04 12.10 -3.30
CA ALA A 387 5.61 11.49 -4.54
C ALA A 387 5.85 9.97 -4.58
N ASN A 388 7.03 9.54 -4.16
CA ASN A 388 7.48 8.16 -4.19
C ASN A 388 7.24 7.48 -2.84
N SER A 389 6.99 6.17 -2.85
CA SER A 389 6.78 5.37 -1.64
C SER A 389 7.60 4.08 -1.68
N MET A 390 8.44 3.87 -0.67
CA MET A 390 9.26 2.66 -0.49
C MET A 390 8.60 1.72 0.52
N TYR A 391 8.52 0.44 0.14
CA TYR A 391 7.90 -0.63 0.92
C TYR A 391 8.97 -1.59 1.44
N LEU A 392 9.20 -1.58 2.76
CA LEU A 392 10.21 -2.41 3.43
C LEU A 392 9.54 -3.58 4.16
N ASN A 393 9.93 -4.81 3.83
CA ASN A 393 9.60 -5.99 4.60
C ASN A 393 10.72 -6.27 5.61
N LEU A 394 10.36 -6.30 6.90
CA LEU A 394 11.18 -6.86 7.96
C LEU A 394 10.88 -8.35 8.09
N TYR A 395 11.93 -9.15 7.97
CA TYR A 395 11.88 -10.57 8.28
C TYR A 395 12.44 -10.77 9.70
N ASP A 396 11.55 -11.12 10.64
CA ASP A 396 11.82 -11.17 12.07
C ASP A 396 11.94 -12.63 12.52
N VAL A 397 13.17 -13.09 12.76
CA VAL A 397 13.43 -14.35 13.50
C VAL A 397 13.70 -13.94 14.94
N GLU A 398 12.81 -14.35 15.84
CA GLU A 398 12.58 -13.67 17.12
C GLU A 398 13.85 -13.19 17.86
N ASN A 399 13.96 -11.86 18.02
CA ASN A 399 14.93 -11.14 18.85
C ASN A 399 16.34 -10.92 18.24
N SER A 400 16.43 -10.12 17.17
CA SER A 400 17.61 -9.27 16.93
C SER A 400 17.18 -7.85 16.56
N GLU A 401 17.53 -6.86 17.39
CA GLU A 401 17.32 -5.42 17.10
C GLU A 401 18.37 -4.88 16.10
N SER A 402 18.52 -5.56 14.96
CA SER A 402 19.29 -5.06 13.81
C SER A 402 18.50 -5.28 12.53
N LEU A 403 18.26 -4.20 11.79
CA LEU A 403 17.27 -4.18 10.73
C LEU A 403 17.85 -4.77 9.43
N LYS A 404 17.29 -5.89 8.97
CA LYS A 404 17.48 -6.42 7.61
C LYS A 404 16.23 -6.18 6.77
N PRO A 405 16.05 -4.97 6.19
CA PRO A 405 14.99 -4.72 5.22
C PRO A 405 15.20 -5.57 3.97
N THR A 406 14.11 -6.13 3.46
CA THR A 406 14.03 -6.75 2.13
C THR A 406 13.04 -5.96 1.28
N ARG A 407 13.36 -5.74 0.00
CA ARG A 407 12.46 -5.06 -0.94
C ARG A 407 11.35 -6.03 -1.34
N ALA A 408 10.12 -5.72 -0.99
CA ALA A 408 8.97 -6.34 -1.65
C ALA A 408 8.86 -5.78 -3.07
N ASN A 409 8.85 -6.64 -4.09
CA ASN A 409 8.28 -6.31 -5.39
C ASN A 409 6.74 -6.41 -5.32
N LEU A 410 6.15 -5.66 -4.39
CA LEU A 410 4.80 -5.14 -4.62
C LEU A 410 4.94 -4.17 -5.80
N ARG A 411 4.72 -4.65 -7.03
CA ARG A 411 4.83 -3.84 -8.26
C ARG A 411 4.01 -2.56 -8.07
N GLY A 412 4.71 -1.44 -7.95
CA GLY A 412 4.23 -0.30 -7.20
C GLY A 412 5.33 0.65 -6.78
N ASP A 413 6.42 0.73 -7.55
CA ASP A 413 7.22 1.96 -7.56
C ASP A 413 6.27 3.06 -8.05
N SER A 414 5.78 3.89 -7.12
CA SER A 414 5.02 5.09 -7.46
C SER A 414 5.97 6.20 -7.94
N SER A 415 6.84 5.87 -8.91
CA SER A 415 7.49 6.87 -9.74
C SER A 415 6.38 7.73 -10.31
N SER A 416 6.35 9.00 -9.92
CA SER A 416 5.34 9.93 -10.41
C SER A 416 5.73 10.35 -11.83
N HIS A 417 5.54 9.45 -12.79
CA HIS A 417 5.75 9.72 -14.21
C HIS A 417 4.81 10.84 -14.65
N PHE A 418 5.37 11.89 -15.26
CA PHE A 418 4.59 13.00 -15.80
C PHE A 418 4.50 12.82 -17.33
N PRO A 419 3.43 12.21 -17.86
CA PRO A 419 3.38 11.74 -19.25
C PRO A 419 3.39 12.85 -20.31
N GLY A 420 3.13 14.11 -19.90
CA GLY A 420 3.09 15.24 -20.82
C GLY A 420 2.02 15.10 -21.91
N GLY A 421 2.19 15.84 -23.01
CA GLY A 421 1.26 15.80 -24.13
C GLY A 421 -0.14 16.30 -23.75
N VAL A 422 -1.13 15.43 -23.85
CA VAL A 422 -2.55 15.72 -23.55
C VAL A 422 -3.23 14.58 -22.82
N TYR A 423 -4.31 14.90 -22.09
CA TYR A 423 -5.24 13.91 -21.58
C TYR A 423 -5.91 13.18 -22.75
N LYS A 424 -6.04 11.86 -22.60
CA LYS A 424 -6.64 10.94 -23.57
C LYS A 424 -7.75 10.18 -22.86
N VAL A 425 -8.86 9.94 -23.54
CA VAL A 425 -9.82 8.94 -23.07
C VAL A 425 -9.19 7.56 -23.27
N PRO A 426 -9.25 6.63 -22.30
CA PRO A 426 -8.82 5.26 -22.51
C PRO A 426 -9.61 4.62 -23.66
N GLN A 427 -8.91 4.12 -24.68
CA GLN A 427 -9.50 3.40 -25.80
C GLN A 427 -9.93 1.99 -25.33
N SER A 428 -11.12 1.56 -25.73
CA SER A 428 -11.54 0.17 -25.60
C SER A 428 -10.85 -0.69 -26.68
N ILE A 429 -10.90 -2.02 -26.51
CA ILE A 429 -10.44 -2.94 -27.57
C ILE A 429 -11.15 -2.70 -28.91
N PHE A 430 -12.43 -2.27 -28.88
CA PHE A 430 -13.19 -1.95 -30.07
C PHE A 430 -12.74 -0.64 -30.73
N ASP A 431 -12.31 0.37 -29.96
CA ASP A 431 -11.71 1.59 -30.50
C ASP A 431 -10.35 1.30 -31.16
N LEU A 432 -9.58 0.34 -30.63
CA LEU A 432 -8.30 -0.10 -31.20
C LEU A 432 -8.49 -0.91 -32.49
N LEU A 433 -9.50 -1.78 -32.55
CA LEU A 433 -9.85 -2.54 -33.75
C LEU A 433 -10.42 -1.61 -34.85
N ALA A 434 -11.26 -0.64 -34.48
CA ALA A 434 -11.74 0.40 -35.39
C ALA A 434 -10.62 1.32 -35.91
N ASP A 435 -9.59 1.59 -35.09
CA ASP A 435 -8.39 2.33 -35.51
C ASP A 435 -7.57 1.61 -36.59
N GLU A 436 -7.62 0.27 -36.65
CA GLU A 436 -7.08 -0.54 -37.74
C GLU A 436 -8.11 -0.83 -38.84
N GLY A 437 -9.28 -0.15 -38.81
CA GLY A 437 -10.32 -0.20 -39.83
C GLY A 437 -11.17 -1.46 -39.82
N ILE A 438 -11.33 -2.13 -38.67
CA ILE A 438 -12.20 -3.30 -38.51
C ILE A 438 -13.57 -2.79 -38.02
N GLU A 439 -14.63 -3.10 -38.75
CA GLU A 439 -15.98 -2.65 -38.37
C GLU A 439 -16.60 -3.63 -37.38
N ILE A 440 -17.13 -3.08 -36.27
CA ILE A 440 -17.74 -3.83 -35.17
C ILE A 440 -19.18 -3.33 -34.98
N PRO A 441 -20.20 -4.21 -35.13
CA PRO A 441 -21.61 -3.88 -34.89
C PRO A 441 -21.86 -3.24 -33.52
N GLU A 442 -22.77 -2.28 -33.45
CA GLU A 442 -23.01 -1.47 -32.25
C GLU A 442 -23.51 -2.30 -31.06
N ASP A 443 -24.22 -3.39 -31.33
CA ASP A 443 -24.71 -4.37 -30.37
C ASP A 443 -23.60 -5.25 -29.77
N LEU A 444 -22.51 -5.50 -30.52
CA LEU A 444 -21.35 -6.26 -30.03
C LEU A 444 -20.39 -5.42 -29.16
N LYS A 445 -20.54 -4.08 -29.12
CA LYS A 445 -19.68 -3.18 -28.34
C LYS A 445 -19.92 -3.23 -26.82
N TYR A 446 -20.89 -4.00 -26.35
CA TYR A 446 -21.26 -4.08 -24.93
C TYR A 446 -21.31 -5.54 -24.48
N PHE A 447 -20.59 -5.88 -23.41
CA PHE A 447 -20.50 -7.25 -22.93
C PHE A 447 -21.89 -7.76 -22.45
N PRO A 448 -22.46 -8.80 -23.07
CA PRO A 448 -23.83 -9.21 -22.79
C PRO A 448 -23.94 -10.02 -21.50
N TYR A 449 -22.92 -10.80 -21.14
CA TYR A 449 -23.00 -11.82 -20.10
C TYR A 449 -22.53 -11.34 -18.72
N ARG A 450 -23.15 -11.85 -17.65
CA ARG A 450 -22.82 -11.53 -16.26
C ARG A 450 -23.35 -12.59 -15.30
N ALA A 451 -22.75 -12.69 -14.11
CA ALA A 451 -23.29 -13.48 -13.00
C ALA A 451 -23.53 -12.61 -11.77
N THR A 452 -24.59 -12.87 -11.02
CA THR A 452 -24.83 -12.34 -9.67
C THR A 452 -24.57 -13.41 -8.63
N PHE A 453 -24.09 -13.01 -7.45
CA PHE A 453 -23.90 -13.92 -6.31
C PHE A 453 -24.22 -13.24 -4.98
N ASP A 454 -24.55 -14.06 -3.99
CA ASP A 454 -24.84 -13.65 -2.61
C ASP A 454 -24.43 -14.75 -1.61
N PHE A 455 -23.86 -14.38 -0.47
CA PHE A 455 -23.34 -15.31 0.56
C PHE A 455 -24.13 -15.22 1.86
N GLU A 456 -24.57 -16.38 2.35
CA GLU A 456 -25.14 -16.50 3.69
C GLU A 456 -24.13 -17.08 4.70
N CYS A 457 -24.29 -16.71 5.97
CA CYS A 457 -23.35 -17.05 7.06
C CYS A 457 -24.06 -17.60 8.30
N TYR A 458 -23.39 -18.45 9.06
CA TYR A 458 -23.83 -18.88 10.40
C TYR A 458 -22.92 -18.31 11.50
N PHE A 459 -23.49 -18.10 12.69
CA PHE A 459 -22.83 -17.42 13.81
C PHE A 459 -22.31 -18.40 14.86
N LYS A 460 -21.04 -18.81 14.74
CA LYS A 460 -20.38 -19.68 15.73
C LYS A 460 -19.99 -18.86 16.96
N ARG A 461 -20.58 -19.16 18.12
CA ARG A 461 -20.43 -18.42 19.39
C ARG A 461 -19.56 -19.15 20.45
N GLU A 462 -18.67 -20.05 20.00
CA GLU A 462 -17.89 -20.92 20.90
C GLU A 462 -16.54 -20.32 21.36
N THR A 463 -15.94 -20.93 22.39
CA THR A 463 -15.25 -20.21 23.48
C THR A 463 -13.83 -19.67 23.22
N GLU A 464 -13.33 -19.67 21.98
CA GLU A 464 -11.93 -19.30 21.67
C GLU A 464 -11.76 -17.91 21.01
N HIS A 465 -12.79 -17.07 21.06
CA HIS A 465 -12.68 -15.67 20.64
C HIS A 465 -11.53 -14.92 21.37
N PRO A 466 -10.79 -14.03 20.69
CA PRO A 466 -9.74 -13.23 21.32
C PRO A 466 -10.27 -12.41 22.51
N ARG A 467 -9.40 -12.09 23.48
CA ARG A 467 -9.83 -11.35 24.67
C ARG A 467 -10.41 -9.98 24.32
N ASN A 468 -11.66 -9.75 24.73
CA ASN A 468 -12.32 -8.44 24.68
C ASN A 468 -11.43 -7.35 25.31
N THR A 469 -11.35 -6.21 24.63
CA THR A 469 -10.59 -5.04 25.08
C THR A 469 -11.53 -3.95 25.58
N ALA A 470 -10.99 -2.86 26.13
CA ALA A 470 -11.79 -1.69 26.53
C ALA A 470 -12.50 -0.97 25.36
N LYS A 471 -12.27 -1.38 24.10
CA LYS A 471 -12.88 -0.79 22.89
C LYS A 471 -13.38 -1.83 21.87
N LEU A 472 -13.31 -3.13 22.16
CA LEU A 472 -13.68 -4.20 21.23
C LEU A 472 -14.27 -5.39 21.99
N THR A 473 -15.48 -5.79 21.61
CA THR A 473 -16.16 -7.01 22.06
C THR A 473 -16.21 -7.98 20.89
N TRP A 474 -15.88 -9.25 21.13
CA TRP A 474 -16.15 -10.36 20.23
C TRP A 474 -17.43 -11.07 20.69
N GLU A 475 -18.34 -11.34 19.76
CA GLU A 475 -19.70 -11.84 20.04
C GLU A 475 -20.02 -13.13 19.27
N ALA A 476 -19.56 -13.23 18.02
CA ALA A 476 -19.61 -14.44 17.21
C ALA A 476 -18.49 -14.43 16.13
N GLU A 477 -18.18 -15.61 15.61
CA GLU A 477 -17.44 -15.83 14.37
C GLU A 477 -18.45 -16.07 13.23
N HIS A 478 -18.31 -15.36 12.11
CA HIS A 478 -19.15 -15.55 10.92
C HIS A 478 -18.50 -16.60 10.02
N ILE A 479 -19.16 -17.74 9.81
CA ILE A 479 -18.68 -18.80 8.92
C ILE A 479 -19.61 -18.90 7.71
N PRO A 480 -19.10 -18.87 6.46
CA PRO A 480 -19.92 -19.05 5.27
C PRO A 480 -20.71 -20.36 5.30
N LEU A 481 -22.03 -20.22 5.14
CA LEU A 481 -23.03 -21.26 5.24
C LEU A 481 -23.50 -21.73 3.86
N SER A 482 -23.75 -20.77 2.97
CA SER A 482 -24.06 -21.00 1.56
C SER A 482 -23.62 -19.85 0.66
N VAL A 483 -23.62 -20.10 -0.64
CA VAL A 483 -23.53 -19.08 -1.68
C VAL A 483 -24.45 -19.43 -2.83
N SER A 484 -25.28 -18.49 -3.25
CA SER A 484 -26.13 -18.62 -4.44
C SER A 484 -25.51 -17.88 -5.63
N VAL A 485 -25.76 -18.39 -6.84
CA VAL A 485 -25.32 -17.82 -8.11
C VAL A 485 -26.47 -17.85 -9.12
N CYS A 486 -26.64 -16.76 -9.87
CA CYS A 486 -27.52 -16.69 -11.05
C CYS A 486 -26.77 -16.01 -12.21
N SER A 487 -27.10 -16.33 -13.46
CA SER A 487 -26.45 -15.71 -14.63
C SER A 487 -27.44 -15.50 -15.78
N ASN A 488 -27.15 -14.55 -16.68
CA ASN A 488 -27.89 -14.38 -17.92
C ASN A 488 -27.25 -15.13 -19.11
N VAL A 489 -26.23 -15.96 -18.86
CA VAL A 489 -25.70 -16.92 -19.84
C VAL A 489 -26.73 -18.03 -20.07
N PRO A 490 -27.06 -18.40 -21.33
CA PRO A 490 -27.98 -19.49 -21.64
C PRO A 490 -27.67 -20.79 -20.88
N GLY A 491 -28.68 -21.39 -20.25
CA GLY A 491 -28.54 -22.60 -19.43
C GLY A 491 -28.10 -22.37 -17.98
N TYR A 492 -27.83 -21.11 -17.60
CA TYR A 492 -27.44 -20.70 -16.24
C TYR A 492 -28.39 -19.65 -15.64
N ASP A 493 -29.60 -19.54 -16.21
CA ASP A 493 -30.70 -18.65 -15.82
C ASP A 493 -31.42 -19.06 -14.52
N GLN A 494 -31.25 -20.32 -14.11
CA GLN A 494 -31.82 -20.85 -12.88
C GLN A 494 -30.83 -20.71 -11.71
N PRO A 495 -31.23 -20.15 -10.56
CA PRO A 495 -30.33 -19.85 -9.47
C PRO A 495 -29.85 -21.13 -8.75
N LYS A 496 -28.54 -21.24 -8.55
CA LYS A 496 -27.89 -22.40 -7.93
C LYS A 496 -27.24 -22.02 -6.60
N CYS A 497 -27.76 -22.59 -5.51
CA CYS A 497 -27.19 -22.49 -4.18
C CYS A 497 -26.21 -23.63 -3.90
N PHE A 498 -25.03 -23.30 -3.41
CA PHE A 498 -24.05 -24.22 -2.82
C PHE A 498 -24.11 -24.05 -1.30
N VAL A 499 -24.33 -25.15 -0.56
CA VAL A 499 -24.48 -25.11 0.91
C VAL A 499 -23.40 -25.97 1.56
N SER A 500 -22.73 -25.43 2.57
CA SER A 500 -21.58 -26.06 3.22
C SER A 500 -21.86 -27.48 3.72
N SER A 501 -20.86 -28.34 3.50
CA SER A 501 -20.75 -29.73 3.97
C SER A 501 -20.23 -29.83 5.42
N GLY A 502 -19.56 -28.78 5.89
CA GLY A 502 -18.56 -28.84 6.96
C GLY A 502 -17.23 -28.21 6.54
N SER A 503 -16.93 -28.17 5.24
CA SER A 503 -15.75 -27.51 4.67
C SER A 503 -16.13 -26.27 3.87
N THR A 504 -15.75 -25.09 4.37
CA THR A 504 -15.88 -23.83 3.61
C THR A 504 -15.04 -23.85 2.33
N SER A 505 -13.87 -24.50 2.37
CA SER A 505 -12.98 -24.63 1.20
C SER A 505 -13.62 -25.41 0.05
N GLU A 506 -14.33 -26.51 0.34
CA GLU A 506 -15.08 -27.27 -0.66
C GLU A 506 -16.18 -26.45 -1.32
N MET A 507 -16.95 -25.70 -0.51
CA MET A 507 -18.04 -24.85 -1.00
C MET A 507 -17.51 -23.74 -1.91
N ILE A 508 -16.41 -23.10 -1.52
CA ILE A 508 -15.74 -22.05 -2.29
C ILE A 508 -15.12 -22.58 -3.58
N GLN A 509 -14.52 -23.77 -3.57
CA GLN A 509 -14.08 -24.45 -4.78
C GLN A 509 -15.24 -24.68 -5.75
N GLN A 510 -16.35 -25.26 -5.29
CA GLN A 510 -17.51 -25.55 -6.15
C GLN A 510 -18.14 -24.29 -6.73
N PHE A 511 -18.17 -23.19 -5.97
CA PHE A 511 -18.62 -21.86 -6.39
C PHE A 511 -17.72 -21.30 -7.51
N VAL A 512 -16.40 -21.25 -7.32
CA VAL A 512 -15.47 -20.74 -8.34
C VAL A 512 -15.48 -21.62 -9.58
N GLU A 513 -15.41 -22.94 -9.45
CA GLU A 513 -15.46 -23.87 -10.59
C GLU A 513 -16.75 -23.75 -11.41
N TYR A 514 -17.86 -23.33 -10.80
CA TYR A 514 -19.12 -23.10 -11.51
C TYR A 514 -19.11 -21.77 -12.25
N LEU A 515 -18.57 -20.70 -11.65
CA LEU A 515 -18.36 -19.43 -12.32
C LEU A 515 -17.40 -19.55 -13.53
N VAL A 516 -16.34 -20.35 -13.41
CA VAL A 516 -15.42 -20.62 -14.54
C VAL A 516 -16.14 -21.36 -15.68
N LYS A 517 -17.05 -22.30 -15.37
CA LYS A 517 -17.88 -22.97 -16.39
C LYS A 517 -18.87 -22.01 -17.08
N ILE A 518 -19.43 -21.05 -16.33
CA ILE A 518 -20.26 -19.97 -16.90
C ILE A 518 -19.42 -19.07 -17.82
N SER A 519 -18.19 -18.70 -17.43
CA SER A 519 -17.25 -17.96 -18.27
C SER A 519 -16.95 -18.71 -19.56
N GLN A 520 -16.62 -20.00 -19.48
CA GLN A 520 -16.31 -20.84 -20.64
C GLN A 520 -17.49 -20.97 -21.62
N GLU A 521 -18.72 -21.18 -21.14
CA GLU A 521 -19.90 -21.18 -22.01
C GLU A 521 -20.12 -19.80 -22.65
N SER A 522 -19.99 -18.72 -21.87
CA SER A 522 -20.13 -17.34 -22.36
C SER A 522 -19.09 -16.99 -23.43
N TYR A 523 -17.88 -17.55 -23.32
CA TYR A 523 -16.80 -17.37 -24.29
C TYR A 523 -17.11 -18.08 -25.62
N VAL A 524 -17.60 -19.33 -25.58
CA VAL A 524 -18.02 -20.06 -26.80
C VAL A 524 -19.13 -19.30 -27.54
N LEU A 525 -20.15 -18.84 -26.82
CA LEU A 525 -21.25 -18.05 -27.40
C LEU A 525 -20.77 -16.70 -27.97
N LEU A 526 -19.72 -16.10 -27.39
CA LEU A 526 -19.10 -14.88 -27.90
C LEU A 526 -18.21 -15.13 -29.11
N LEU A 527 -17.49 -16.26 -29.19
CA LEU A 527 -16.69 -16.60 -30.38
C LEU A 527 -17.57 -16.72 -31.64
N ASP A 528 -18.74 -17.36 -31.52
CA ASP A 528 -19.71 -17.46 -32.63
C ASP A 528 -20.21 -16.06 -33.08
N LEU A 529 -20.43 -15.13 -32.14
CA LEU A 529 -20.85 -13.75 -32.43
C LEU A 529 -19.73 -12.88 -33.03
N PHE A 530 -18.48 -13.11 -32.62
CA PHE A 530 -17.31 -12.35 -33.08
C PHE A 530 -16.57 -12.99 -34.27
N ALA A 531 -17.05 -14.10 -34.82
CA ALA A 531 -16.39 -14.83 -35.91
C ALA A 531 -16.04 -13.95 -37.14
N ASP A 532 -16.93 -13.03 -37.53
CA ASP A 532 -16.68 -12.08 -38.62
C ASP A 532 -15.67 -10.96 -38.27
N VAL A 533 -15.44 -10.70 -36.97
CA VAL A 533 -14.39 -9.78 -36.50
C VAL A 533 -13.03 -10.49 -36.55
N PHE A 534 -12.95 -11.73 -36.08
CA PHE A 534 -11.73 -12.54 -36.20
C PHE A 534 -11.33 -12.78 -37.67
N ARG A 535 -12.29 -13.07 -38.55
CA ARG A 535 -12.06 -13.19 -40.01
C ARG A 535 -11.51 -11.90 -40.61
N GLN A 536 -12.06 -10.73 -40.25
CA GLN A 536 -11.52 -9.43 -40.70
C GLN A 536 -10.08 -9.20 -40.23
N ILE A 537 -9.72 -9.65 -39.01
CA ILE A 537 -8.34 -9.57 -38.50
C ILE A 537 -7.41 -10.48 -39.31
N GLU A 538 -7.79 -11.73 -39.53
CA GLU A 538 -7.00 -12.72 -40.30
C GLU A 538 -6.78 -12.25 -41.75
N GLU A 539 -7.82 -11.75 -42.41
CA GLU A 539 -7.73 -11.16 -43.76
C GLU A 539 -6.75 -9.97 -43.81
N ARG A 540 -6.70 -9.14 -42.77
CA ARG A 540 -5.77 -8.00 -42.65
C ARG A 540 -4.34 -8.43 -42.36
N VAL A 541 -4.13 -9.44 -41.50
CA VAL A 541 -2.79 -9.99 -41.21
C VAL A 541 -2.18 -10.62 -42.47
N ASN A 542 -2.95 -11.44 -43.19
CA ASN A 542 -2.50 -12.05 -44.44
C ASN A 542 -2.16 -11.00 -45.51
N GLN A 543 -2.99 -9.96 -45.67
CA GLN A 543 -2.69 -8.83 -46.57
C GLN A 543 -1.43 -8.04 -46.16
N ALA A 544 -1.10 -7.95 -44.87
CA ALA A 544 0.13 -7.32 -44.42
C ALA A 544 1.35 -8.16 -44.83
N SER A 545 1.35 -9.46 -44.53
CA SER A 545 2.43 -10.40 -44.87
C SER A 545 2.73 -10.46 -46.37
N GLU A 546 1.70 -10.53 -47.23
CA GLU A 546 1.87 -10.51 -48.70
C GLU A 546 2.55 -9.22 -49.22
N ASN A 547 2.49 -8.11 -48.47
CA ASN A 547 3.14 -6.85 -48.84
C ASN A 547 4.59 -6.72 -48.33
N GLU A 548 5.06 -7.61 -47.45
CA GLU A 548 6.41 -7.54 -46.85
C GLU A 548 7.48 -8.35 -47.61
N GLU A 549 7.11 -9.40 -48.37
CA GLU A 549 8.05 -10.25 -49.15
C GLU A 549 8.89 -9.52 -50.24
N VAL A 550 8.73 -8.20 -50.39
CA VAL A 550 9.38 -7.37 -51.42
C VAL A 550 10.44 -6.41 -50.85
N ASP A 551 10.58 -6.30 -49.52
CA ASP A 551 11.52 -5.37 -48.85
C ASP A 551 12.59 -6.10 -48.00
N GLU A 552 13.32 -7.08 -48.57
CA GLU A 552 14.60 -7.53 -48.00
C GLU A 552 15.66 -6.41 -48.11
N PRO A 553 16.21 -5.87 -47.00
CA PRO A 553 17.34 -4.95 -47.05
C PRO A 553 18.63 -5.77 -47.18
N ASN A 554 19.27 -5.67 -48.34
CA ASN A 554 20.52 -6.39 -48.58
C ASN A 554 21.67 -5.72 -47.79
N SER A 555 22.34 -6.49 -46.92
CA SER A 555 23.52 -6.15 -46.09
C SER A 555 23.42 -5.02 -45.06
N GLU A 556 23.69 -5.38 -43.79
CA GLU A 556 24.41 -4.61 -42.75
C GLU A 556 24.30 -3.06 -42.73
N GLU A 557 23.09 -2.50 -42.59
CA GLU A 557 22.93 -1.13 -42.07
C GLU A 557 22.49 -1.16 -40.59
N GLN A 558 23.17 -0.37 -39.75
CA GLN A 558 22.91 -0.27 -38.32
C GLN A 558 21.57 0.42 -38.05
N LEU A 559 20.96 0.13 -36.88
CA LEU A 559 19.74 0.78 -36.39
C LEU A 559 19.96 2.28 -36.19
N ALA A 560 19.77 3.05 -37.26
CA ALA A 560 19.93 4.49 -37.26
C ALA A 560 18.74 5.17 -36.57
N GLU A 561 18.89 5.44 -35.28
CA GLU A 561 17.92 6.22 -34.51
C GLU A 561 17.52 7.52 -35.22
N CYS A 562 16.28 7.93 -35.01
CA CYS A 562 15.77 9.24 -35.40
C CYS A 562 15.70 10.16 -34.17
N PRO A 563 16.80 10.84 -33.76
CA PRO A 563 16.77 11.71 -32.59
C PRO A 563 16.00 13.01 -32.90
N MET A 564 14.69 12.96 -32.71
CA MET A 564 13.82 14.14 -32.65
C MET A 564 12.86 14.14 -31.45
N GLY A 565 13.37 13.66 -30.31
CA GLY A 565 12.78 13.86 -28.99
C GLY A 565 13.86 14.20 -27.97
N LEU A 566 14.11 15.49 -27.71
CA LEU A 566 14.91 15.91 -26.55
C LEU A 566 14.06 15.84 -25.27
N ASP A 567 13.75 14.59 -24.89
CA ASP A 567 13.55 14.02 -23.55
C ASP A 567 13.30 12.51 -23.75
N ASN A 568 14.38 11.72 -23.72
CA ASN A 568 14.35 10.26 -23.65
C ASN A 568 14.94 9.81 -22.31
N GLU A 569 14.19 10.06 -21.24
CA GLU A 569 14.14 9.13 -20.10
C GLU A 569 12.81 8.38 -20.21
N GLU A 570 12.83 7.11 -19.83
CA GLU A 570 11.84 6.04 -20.11
C GLU A 570 10.37 6.49 -20.20
N ARG A 571 9.78 6.33 -21.39
CA ARG A 571 8.33 6.46 -21.63
C ARG A 571 7.63 5.10 -21.61
N GLU A 572 7.51 4.52 -20.42
CA GLU A 572 6.45 3.53 -20.20
C GLU A 572 5.10 4.23 -20.35
N VAL A 573 4.36 3.91 -21.42
CA VAL A 573 2.96 4.33 -21.54
C VAL A 573 2.16 3.46 -20.58
N SER A 574 1.67 4.06 -19.50
CA SER A 574 0.88 3.37 -18.48
C SER A 574 -0.54 3.05 -18.95
N ASP A 575 -0.67 2.19 -19.96
CA ASP A 575 -1.92 1.47 -20.21
C ASP A 575 -2.17 0.52 -19.03
N GLY A 576 -3.38 0.58 -18.47
CA GLY A 576 -3.74 -0.12 -17.23
C GLY A 576 -4.01 -1.61 -17.41
N GLU A 577 -3.14 -2.35 -18.11
CA GLU A 577 -3.39 -3.74 -18.48
C GLU A 577 -2.23 -4.70 -18.16
N VAL A 578 -2.62 -5.87 -17.64
CA VAL A 578 -1.93 -7.17 -17.67
C VAL A 578 -0.43 -7.18 -17.33
N VAL A 579 -0.12 -7.57 -16.08
CA VAL A 579 1.16 -8.24 -15.79
C VAL A 579 1.11 -9.64 -16.41
N GLY A 580 1.72 -9.76 -17.59
CA GLY A 580 2.17 -11.02 -18.17
C GLY A 580 3.51 -11.46 -17.57
N ASP A 581 3.87 -12.71 -17.82
CA ASP A 581 5.07 -13.35 -17.29
C ASP A 581 6.36 -12.89 -17.99
N GLU A 582 7.52 -13.27 -17.43
CA GLU A 582 8.85 -12.98 -17.98
C GLU A 582 9.11 -13.78 -19.27
N VAL A 583 8.62 -13.29 -20.40
CA VAL A 583 9.04 -13.72 -21.74
C VAL A 583 10.37 -13.05 -22.08
N ASN A 584 11.31 -13.78 -22.69
CA ASN A 584 12.59 -13.21 -23.11
C ASN A 584 12.36 -12.05 -24.09
N GLU A 585 12.98 -10.90 -23.83
CA GLU A 585 12.83 -9.69 -24.66
C GLU A 585 13.26 -9.94 -26.12
N ASP A 586 14.21 -10.86 -26.35
CA ASP A 586 14.71 -11.28 -27.66
C ASP A 586 13.68 -11.95 -28.59
N GLU A 587 12.52 -12.40 -28.10
CA GLU A 587 11.47 -13.04 -28.93
C GLU A 587 10.23 -12.14 -29.18
N ALA A 588 10.08 -11.03 -28.44
CA ALA A 588 8.85 -10.23 -28.44
C ALA A 588 8.65 -9.31 -29.67
N GLU A 589 9.69 -9.13 -30.49
CA GLU A 589 9.72 -8.16 -31.60
C GLU A 589 9.04 -8.63 -32.91
N LYS A 590 8.59 -9.89 -33.01
CA LYS A 590 8.18 -10.49 -34.31
C LYS A 590 6.67 -10.68 -34.54
N THR A 591 5.82 -10.46 -33.54
CA THR A 591 4.36 -10.61 -33.69
C THR A 591 3.70 -9.32 -34.20
N HIS A 592 2.79 -9.47 -35.17
CA HIS A 592 2.14 -8.38 -35.90
C HIS A 592 1.21 -7.58 -34.96
N PRO A 593 1.07 -6.24 -35.12
CA PRO A 593 0.26 -5.42 -34.20
C PRO A 593 -1.19 -5.86 -34.04
N LEU A 594 -1.78 -6.51 -35.05
CA LEU A 594 -3.13 -7.08 -34.97
C LEU A 594 -3.21 -8.37 -34.13
N GLU A 595 -2.17 -9.20 -34.08
CA GLU A 595 -2.15 -10.43 -33.28
C GLU A 595 -2.25 -10.08 -31.79
N LYS A 596 -1.56 -9.02 -31.37
CA LYS A 596 -1.66 -8.45 -30.01
C LYS A 596 -3.02 -7.81 -29.71
N LEU A 597 -3.88 -7.60 -30.72
CA LEU A 597 -5.30 -7.24 -30.54
C LEU A 597 -6.22 -8.47 -30.52
N VAL A 598 -5.86 -9.58 -31.18
CA VAL A 598 -6.55 -10.87 -31.03
C VAL A 598 -6.45 -11.35 -29.58
N GLU A 599 -5.23 -11.42 -29.01
CA GLU A 599 -5.00 -11.81 -27.62
C GLU A 599 -5.82 -10.96 -26.62
N LYS A 600 -5.87 -9.64 -26.85
CA LYS A 600 -6.68 -8.72 -26.03
C LYS A 600 -8.18 -8.92 -26.21
N LEU A 601 -8.65 -9.23 -27.43
CA LEU A 601 -10.06 -9.53 -27.69
C LEU A 601 -10.47 -10.86 -27.03
N GLU A 602 -9.67 -11.92 -27.15
CA GLU A 602 -9.93 -13.19 -26.48
C GLU A 602 -10.01 -13.03 -24.95
N LEU A 603 -9.05 -12.32 -24.34
CA LEU A 603 -9.06 -11.98 -22.92
C LEU A 603 -10.25 -11.09 -22.52
N TYR A 604 -10.70 -10.18 -23.39
CA TYR A 604 -11.91 -9.38 -23.17
C TYR A 604 -13.17 -10.25 -23.21
N LEU A 605 -13.28 -11.19 -24.15
CA LEU A 605 -14.44 -12.06 -24.33
C LEU A 605 -14.54 -13.14 -23.23
N MET A 606 -13.41 -13.66 -22.75
CA MET A 606 -13.36 -14.73 -21.73
C MET A 606 -13.63 -14.21 -20.30
N GLU A 607 -13.30 -12.94 -20.00
CA GLU A 607 -13.49 -12.33 -18.68
C GLU A 607 -14.97 -12.10 -18.34
N LEU A 608 -15.58 -12.96 -17.53
CA LEU A 608 -16.97 -12.83 -17.05
C LEU A 608 -17.07 -11.83 -15.87
N PRO A 609 -17.92 -10.79 -15.95
CA PRO A 609 -18.29 -9.96 -14.80
C PRO A 609 -19.11 -10.76 -13.77
N VAL A 610 -18.66 -10.74 -12.51
CA VAL A 610 -19.32 -11.42 -11.38
C VAL A 610 -19.63 -10.39 -10.29
N ILE A 611 -20.91 -10.13 -10.03
CA ILE A 611 -21.37 -8.96 -9.26
C ILE A 611 -22.02 -9.39 -7.94
N GLY A 612 -21.56 -8.80 -6.84
CA GLY A 612 -22.13 -8.94 -5.49
C GLY A 612 -22.67 -7.61 -4.91
N PHE A 613 -23.40 -7.67 -3.80
CA PHE A 613 -24.01 -6.50 -3.14
C PHE A 613 -23.38 -6.20 -1.76
N ILE A 614 -22.45 -5.24 -1.69
CA ILE A 614 -21.58 -5.00 -0.51
C ILE A 614 -20.60 -6.17 -0.22
N SER A 615 -20.58 -7.18 -1.10
CA SER A 615 -19.77 -8.40 -1.02
C SER A 615 -18.27 -8.16 -0.95
N GLY A 616 -17.76 -7.06 -1.51
CA GLY A 616 -16.35 -6.69 -1.40
C GLY A 616 -15.93 -6.38 0.04
N LYS A 617 -16.89 -5.96 0.88
CA LYS A 617 -16.72 -5.58 2.28
C LYS A 617 -17.14 -6.68 3.25
N TYR A 618 -18.15 -7.50 2.93
CA TYR A 618 -18.63 -8.58 3.80
C TYR A 618 -18.21 -9.96 3.28
N ASP A 619 -18.84 -10.46 2.23
CA ASP A 619 -18.78 -11.84 1.76
C ASP A 619 -17.34 -12.30 1.43
N ILE A 620 -16.62 -11.51 0.64
CA ILE A 620 -15.22 -11.76 0.25
C ILE A 620 -14.28 -11.64 1.46
N ASN A 621 -14.70 -10.97 2.55
CA ASN A 621 -13.98 -10.99 3.82
C ASN A 621 -14.33 -12.21 4.70
N ALA A 622 -15.57 -12.70 4.68
CA ALA A 622 -15.99 -13.91 5.39
C ALA A 622 -15.39 -15.19 4.77
N ALA A 623 -15.35 -15.26 3.44
CA ALA A 623 -14.74 -16.36 2.68
C ALA A 623 -13.22 -16.19 2.43
N LYS A 624 -12.59 -15.12 2.96
CA LYS A 624 -11.32 -14.57 2.44
C LYS A 624 -10.21 -15.60 2.29
N ASN A 625 -9.92 -16.38 3.32
CA ASN A 625 -8.76 -17.28 3.32
C ASN A 625 -8.90 -18.40 2.26
N PRO A 626 -9.97 -19.23 2.24
CA PRO A 626 -10.14 -20.23 1.18
C PRO A 626 -10.30 -19.60 -0.21
N PHE A 627 -11.01 -18.47 -0.33
CA PHE A 627 -11.28 -17.81 -1.62
C PHE A 627 -10.00 -17.33 -2.31
N PHE A 628 -9.17 -16.51 -1.64
CA PHE A 628 -7.91 -16.07 -2.24
C PHE A 628 -6.91 -17.23 -2.42
N SER A 629 -6.92 -18.22 -1.52
CA SER A 629 -6.03 -19.39 -1.64
C SER A 629 -6.35 -20.24 -2.87
N TYR A 630 -7.64 -20.43 -3.20
CA TYR A 630 -8.04 -21.12 -4.42
C TYR A 630 -7.73 -20.30 -5.67
N LEU A 631 -8.09 -19.01 -5.69
CA LEU A 631 -7.92 -18.17 -6.87
C LEU A 631 -6.44 -17.96 -7.25
N VAL A 632 -5.54 -17.85 -6.27
CA VAL A 632 -4.09 -17.77 -6.54
C VAL A 632 -3.52 -19.09 -7.07
N LYS A 633 -4.00 -20.25 -6.57
CA LYS A 633 -3.54 -21.58 -6.99
C LYS A 633 -4.05 -22.01 -8.38
N HIS A 634 -5.25 -21.59 -8.78
CA HIS A 634 -5.94 -22.16 -9.95
C HIS A 634 -6.35 -21.16 -11.04
N GLU A 635 -6.61 -19.89 -10.67
CA GLU A 635 -7.24 -18.90 -11.57
C GLU A 635 -6.29 -17.77 -12.01
N GLN A 636 -5.09 -17.70 -11.44
CA GLN A 636 -4.10 -16.63 -11.64
C GLN A 636 -4.68 -15.22 -11.40
N VAL A 637 -4.63 -14.73 -10.16
CA VAL A 637 -5.06 -13.36 -9.82
C VAL A 637 -4.19 -12.33 -10.56
N LYS A 638 -4.72 -11.73 -11.63
CA LYS A 638 -4.03 -10.75 -12.47
C LYS A 638 -4.07 -9.33 -11.91
N PHE A 639 -5.13 -8.96 -11.18
CA PHE A 639 -5.31 -7.59 -10.69
C PHE A 639 -6.29 -7.49 -9.50
N VAL A 640 -6.01 -6.60 -8.55
CA VAL A 640 -6.84 -6.38 -7.33
C VAL A 640 -6.89 -4.90 -6.96
N ILE A 641 -8.08 -4.35 -6.73
CA ILE A 641 -8.29 -3.03 -6.13
C ILE A 641 -8.87 -3.21 -4.74
N LYS A 642 -8.18 -2.69 -3.71
CA LYS A 642 -8.64 -2.74 -2.31
C LYS A 642 -8.62 -1.36 -1.66
N ARG A 643 -9.70 -1.02 -0.95
CA ARG A 643 -9.86 0.23 -0.18
C ARG A 643 -10.19 -0.10 1.27
N ASN A 644 -9.21 0.06 2.15
CA ASN A 644 -9.25 -0.45 3.54
C ASN A 644 -9.54 -1.96 3.56
N ASN A 645 -10.71 -2.39 4.04
CA ASN A 645 -11.14 -3.79 4.01
C ASN A 645 -12.03 -4.14 2.81
N ASN A 646 -12.49 -3.16 2.01
CA ASN A 646 -13.34 -3.41 0.84
C ASN A 646 -12.49 -3.84 -0.37
N HIS A 647 -12.76 -5.00 -0.95
CA HIS A 647 -12.21 -5.44 -2.24
C HIS A 647 -13.13 -4.92 -3.36
N MET A 648 -12.73 -3.84 -4.02
CA MET A 648 -13.58 -3.15 -5.00
C MET A 648 -13.57 -3.84 -6.37
N CYS A 649 -12.47 -4.49 -6.73
CA CYS A 649 -12.33 -5.28 -7.95
C CYS A 649 -11.31 -6.39 -7.71
N LEU A 650 -11.56 -7.58 -8.24
CA LEU A 650 -10.64 -8.72 -8.25
C LEU A 650 -10.78 -9.44 -9.60
N LYS A 651 -9.71 -9.43 -10.41
CA LYS A 651 -9.65 -10.02 -11.75
C LYS A 651 -8.70 -11.21 -11.78
N THR A 652 -9.16 -12.30 -12.39
CA THR A 652 -8.40 -13.52 -12.70
C THR A 652 -8.26 -13.67 -14.23
N GLN A 653 -7.92 -14.87 -14.72
CA GLN A 653 -8.02 -15.18 -16.14
C GLN A 653 -9.47 -15.19 -16.64
N HIS A 654 -10.39 -15.83 -15.91
CA HIS A 654 -11.78 -16.05 -16.37
C HIS A 654 -12.81 -15.12 -15.73
N LEU A 655 -12.52 -14.56 -14.54
CA LEU A 655 -13.53 -13.90 -13.69
C LEU A 655 -13.12 -12.48 -13.29
N LYS A 656 -14.10 -11.58 -13.24
CA LYS A 656 -13.96 -10.20 -12.74
C LYS A 656 -14.98 -9.93 -11.65
N PHE A 657 -14.60 -10.18 -10.41
CA PHE A 657 -15.43 -9.92 -9.23
C PHE A 657 -15.53 -8.41 -8.97
N LEU A 658 -16.75 -7.91 -8.89
CA LEU A 658 -17.12 -6.51 -8.71
C LEU A 658 -18.23 -6.38 -7.64
N ASP A 659 -18.28 -5.22 -6.99
CA ASP A 659 -19.33 -4.88 -6.02
C ASP A 659 -20.22 -3.79 -6.63
N ILE A 660 -21.53 -4.04 -6.75
CA ILE A 660 -22.45 -3.08 -7.36
C ILE A 660 -22.49 -1.75 -6.59
N THR A 661 -22.14 -1.75 -5.30
CA THR A 661 -22.13 -0.52 -4.49
C THR A 661 -21.02 0.47 -4.88
N ASN A 662 -20.01 0.04 -5.64
CA ASN A 662 -19.07 0.95 -6.30
C ASN A 662 -19.72 1.80 -7.41
N TYR A 663 -20.89 1.37 -7.90
CA TYR A 663 -21.68 2.00 -8.95
C TYR A 663 -22.91 2.76 -8.40
N LEU A 664 -23.14 2.73 -7.08
CA LEU A 664 -24.30 3.33 -6.43
C LEU A 664 -23.93 4.51 -5.51
N ALA A 665 -24.92 5.31 -5.16
CA ALA A 665 -24.73 6.37 -4.17
C ALA A 665 -24.59 5.77 -2.75
N PRO A 666 -23.77 6.37 -1.86
CA PRO A 666 -23.60 5.87 -0.50
C PRO A 666 -24.92 5.79 0.27
N GLY A 667 -25.18 4.64 0.89
CA GLY A 667 -26.35 4.43 1.75
C GLY A 667 -27.53 3.70 1.11
N PHE A 668 -27.46 3.35 -0.17
CA PHE A 668 -28.45 2.47 -0.80
C PHE A 668 -28.43 1.06 -0.20
N SER A 669 -29.60 0.56 0.23
CA SER A 669 -29.80 -0.85 0.55
C SER A 669 -30.15 -1.67 -0.70
N TYR A 670 -30.04 -3.00 -0.61
CA TYR A 670 -30.45 -3.91 -1.69
C TYR A 670 -31.92 -3.72 -2.08
N GLU A 671 -32.80 -3.62 -1.08
CA GLU A 671 -34.23 -3.35 -1.26
C GLU A 671 -34.50 -2.01 -1.98
N GLN A 672 -33.71 -0.97 -1.68
CA GLN A 672 -33.77 0.33 -2.37
C GLN A 672 -33.22 0.25 -3.81
N PHE A 673 -32.18 -0.55 -4.04
CA PHE A 673 -31.62 -0.77 -5.37
C PHE A 673 -32.62 -1.50 -6.29
N LEU A 674 -33.23 -2.61 -5.83
CA LEU A 674 -34.30 -3.29 -6.59
C LEU A 674 -35.46 -2.34 -6.91
N LYS A 675 -35.87 -1.52 -5.93
CA LYS A 675 -36.94 -0.52 -6.11
C LYS A 675 -36.56 0.56 -7.13
N ALA A 676 -35.31 1.01 -7.12
CA ALA A 676 -34.77 2.00 -8.06
C ALA A 676 -34.60 1.47 -9.49
N TYR A 677 -34.84 0.17 -9.74
CA TYR A 677 -34.90 -0.42 -11.08
C TYR A 677 -36.21 -1.18 -11.33
N GLU A 678 -37.28 -0.86 -10.59
CA GLU A 678 -38.62 -1.44 -10.79
C GLU A 678 -38.65 -2.99 -10.84
N CYS A 679 -37.75 -3.65 -10.11
CA CYS A 679 -37.73 -5.12 -10.01
C CYS A 679 -38.73 -5.59 -8.94
N SER A 680 -39.22 -6.82 -9.08
CA SER A 680 -40.13 -7.43 -8.09
C SER A 680 -39.43 -7.63 -6.75
N GLN A 681 -39.89 -6.91 -5.72
CA GLN A 681 -39.32 -7.04 -4.37
C GLN A 681 -39.81 -8.33 -3.69
N THR A 682 -39.01 -9.40 -3.75
CA THR A 682 -39.22 -10.64 -2.99
C THR A 682 -38.25 -10.70 -1.81
N LYS A 683 -38.54 -9.92 -0.77
CA LYS A 683 -37.74 -9.93 0.47
C LYS A 683 -38.07 -11.18 1.30
N GLY A 684 -37.13 -12.08 1.44
CA GLY A 684 -37.22 -13.18 2.40
C GLY A 684 -37.04 -12.72 3.85
N TYR A 685 -37.23 -13.64 4.80
CA TYR A 685 -36.88 -13.43 6.20
C TYR A 685 -36.06 -14.64 6.67
N PHE A 686 -34.94 -14.39 7.37
CA PHE A 686 -34.01 -15.44 7.78
C PHE A 686 -33.64 -15.29 9.28
N PRO A 687 -33.62 -16.38 10.06
CA PRO A 687 -33.42 -16.34 11.52
C PRO A 687 -31.92 -16.38 11.87
N TYR A 688 -31.16 -15.37 11.42
CA TYR A 688 -29.69 -15.27 11.58
C TYR A 688 -29.20 -15.65 12.99
N GLU A 689 -29.83 -15.11 14.04
CA GLU A 689 -29.41 -15.31 15.42
C GLU A 689 -29.62 -16.75 15.93
N TRP A 690 -30.46 -17.53 15.24
CA TRP A 690 -30.70 -18.95 15.52
C TRP A 690 -29.77 -19.86 14.72
N VAL A 691 -29.28 -19.45 13.55
CA VAL A 691 -28.38 -20.28 12.73
C VAL A 691 -26.94 -20.14 13.24
N ASP A 692 -26.63 -20.92 14.27
CA ASP A 692 -25.32 -20.95 14.95
C ASP A 692 -24.46 -22.19 14.61
N SER A 693 -25.03 -23.16 13.87
CA SER A 693 -24.43 -24.47 13.65
C SER A 693 -25.03 -25.19 12.42
N LEU A 694 -24.18 -25.88 11.66
CA LEU A 694 -24.58 -26.64 10.46
C LEU A 694 -25.64 -27.71 10.73
N GLY A 695 -25.71 -28.23 11.96
CA GLY A 695 -26.72 -29.22 12.36
C GLY A 695 -28.17 -28.70 12.24
N LYS A 696 -28.39 -27.38 12.37
CA LYS A 696 -29.73 -26.77 12.26
C LYS A 696 -30.32 -26.81 10.85
N LEU A 697 -29.48 -26.95 9.81
CA LEU A 697 -29.95 -27.18 8.44
C LEU A 697 -30.79 -28.45 8.30
N ASN A 698 -30.59 -29.43 9.20
CA ASN A 698 -31.32 -30.70 9.19
C ASN A 698 -32.63 -30.65 9.99
N ASN A 699 -33.04 -29.49 10.52
CA ASN A 699 -34.29 -29.35 11.27
C ASN A 699 -35.50 -29.58 10.34
N PRO A 700 -36.42 -30.52 10.64
CA PRO A 700 -37.51 -30.90 9.74
C PRO A 700 -38.72 -29.95 9.77
N THR A 701 -38.64 -28.81 10.47
CA THR A 701 -39.66 -27.77 10.52
C THR A 701 -39.04 -26.39 10.34
N LEU A 702 -39.86 -25.42 9.94
CA LEU A 702 -39.54 -24.01 10.16
C LEU A 702 -39.29 -23.78 11.67
N PRO A 703 -38.29 -22.99 12.09
CA PRO A 703 -38.06 -22.70 13.50
C PRO A 703 -39.08 -21.66 14.01
N PRO A 704 -39.41 -21.65 15.33
CA PRO A 704 -40.46 -20.78 15.89
C PRO A 704 -40.25 -19.29 15.64
N ARG A 705 -41.32 -18.49 15.65
CA ARG A 705 -41.29 -17.05 15.30
C ARG A 705 -40.30 -16.24 16.15
N GLU A 706 -40.12 -16.61 17.42
CA GLU A 706 -39.19 -15.98 18.35
C GLU A 706 -37.71 -16.14 17.94
N THR A 707 -37.40 -17.09 17.04
CA THR A 707 -36.04 -17.33 16.55
C THR A 707 -35.61 -16.37 15.44
N PHE A 708 -36.56 -15.62 14.86
CA PHE A 708 -36.32 -14.58 13.85
C PHE A 708 -36.01 -13.20 14.45
N HIS A 709 -35.69 -13.12 15.74
CA HIS A 709 -35.16 -11.90 16.33
C HIS A 709 -33.83 -11.49 15.68
N SER A 710 -33.63 -10.19 15.47
CA SER A 710 -32.40 -9.62 14.91
C SER A 710 -31.77 -8.65 15.91
N ASN A 711 -30.58 -8.97 16.44
CA ASN A 711 -29.87 -8.06 17.35
C ASN A 711 -29.41 -6.78 16.61
N LEU A 712 -29.21 -6.85 15.29
CA LEU A 712 -28.77 -5.72 14.46
C LEU A 712 -29.83 -4.64 14.30
N SER A 713 -31.11 -5.02 14.21
CA SER A 713 -32.23 -4.06 14.13
C SER A 713 -32.95 -3.86 15.47
N GLY A 714 -32.80 -4.78 16.42
CA GLY A 714 -33.53 -4.79 17.69
C GLY A 714 -35.02 -5.09 17.54
N THR A 715 -35.40 -5.86 16.51
CA THR A 715 -36.79 -6.13 16.14
C THR A 715 -37.04 -7.61 15.89
N ASP A 716 -38.23 -8.07 16.27
CA ASP A 716 -38.78 -9.37 15.87
C ASP A 716 -39.45 -9.29 14.48
N ILE A 717 -39.62 -10.44 13.83
CA ILE A 717 -40.49 -10.61 12.67
C ILE A 717 -41.97 -10.42 13.09
N THR A 718 -42.79 -9.79 12.24
CA THR A 718 -44.24 -9.67 12.49
C THR A 718 -44.97 -10.99 12.22
N GLU A 719 -46.21 -11.10 12.71
CA GLU A 719 -47.04 -12.31 12.48
C GLU A 719 -47.27 -12.54 10.97
N GLU A 720 -47.71 -11.51 10.23
CA GLU A 720 -47.94 -11.56 8.77
C GLU A 720 -46.69 -11.99 7.97
N GLN A 721 -45.50 -11.59 8.43
CA GLN A 721 -44.22 -11.95 7.82
C GLN A 721 -43.82 -13.41 8.11
N TYR A 722 -44.16 -13.92 9.30
CA TYR A 722 -43.94 -15.33 9.66
C TYR A 722 -44.97 -16.25 8.99
N GLU A 723 -46.24 -15.85 8.91
CA GLU A 723 -47.29 -16.52 8.10
C GLU A 723 -46.88 -16.63 6.62
N TYR A 724 -46.13 -15.66 6.09
CA TYR A 724 -45.55 -15.75 4.75
C TYR A 724 -44.47 -16.83 4.66
N CYS A 725 -43.56 -16.93 5.63
CA CYS A 725 -42.55 -18.01 5.69
C CYS A 725 -43.19 -19.40 5.83
N GLU A 726 -44.22 -19.55 6.68
CA GLU A 726 -44.96 -20.82 6.81
C GLU A 726 -45.69 -21.18 5.51
N ARG A 727 -46.30 -20.21 4.83
CA ARG A 727 -46.96 -20.41 3.54
C ARG A 727 -45.97 -20.89 2.48
N VAL A 728 -44.84 -20.20 2.34
CA VAL A 728 -43.74 -20.60 1.44
C VAL A 728 -43.24 -22.01 1.75
N TRP A 729 -43.00 -22.34 3.01
CA TRP A 729 -42.52 -23.67 3.42
C TRP A 729 -43.46 -24.78 2.93
N ASN A 730 -44.77 -24.57 3.06
CA ASN A 730 -45.79 -25.51 2.61
C ASN A 730 -45.96 -25.53 1.08
N GLU A 731 -46.00 -24.36 0.41
CA GLU A 731 -46.15 -24.24 -1.04
C GLU A 731 -44.97 -24.84 -1.82
N GLN A 732 -43.75 -24.67 -1.29
CA GLN A 732 -42.52 -25.25 -1.87
C GLN A 732 -42.26 -26.70 -1.38
N ASN A 733 -43.12 -27.27 -0.54
CA ASN A 733 -43.03 -28.63 -0.01
C ASN A 733 -41.67 -28.94 0.66
N MET A 734 -41.18 -27.99 1.46
CA MET A 734 -39.88 -28.06 2.14
C MET A 734 -39.86 -29.16 3.22
N LYS A 735 -38.74 -29.87 3.33
CA LYS A 735 -38.58 -31.02 4.25
C LYS A 735 -37.60 -30.75 5.38
N THR A 736 -36.71 -29.79 5.17
CA THR A 736 -35.61 -29.43 6.05
C THR A 736 -35.31 -27.94 5.97
N PHE A 737 -34.72 -27.37 7.01
CA PHE A 737 -34.31 -25.96 6.99
C PHE A 737 -33.24 -25.65 5.92
N ARG A 738 -32.50 -26.67 5.42
CA ARG A 738 -31.66 -26.56 4.23
C ARG A 738 -32.45 -26.14 2.98
N ASP A 739 -33.66 -26.66 2.80
CA ASP A 739 -34.51 -26.33 1.66
C ASP A 739 -34.97 -24.85 1.74
N PHE A 740 -35.26 -24.37 2.96
CA PHE A 740 -35.61 -22.97 3.23
C PHE A 740 -34.42 -22.03 3.00
N LEU A 741 -33.21 -22.39 3.42
CA LEU A 741 -31.98 -21.64 3.13
C LEU A 741 -31.73 -21.53 1.62
N VAL A 742 -31.83 -22.64 0.89
CA VAL A 742 -31.62 -22.67 -0.58
C VAL A 742 -32.65 -21.79 -1.28
N TRP A 743 -33.92 -21.82 -0.86
CA TRP A 743 -34.94 -20.91 -1.37
C TRP A 743 -34.63 -19.45 -1.05
N TYR A 744 -34.28 -19.16 0.21
CA TYR A 744 -34.00 -17.81 0.70
C TYR A 744 -32.82 -17.15 -0.06
N ASN A 745 -31.64 -17.76 -0.05
CA ASN A 745 -30.42 -17.21 -0.67
C ASN A 745 -30.54 -17.16 -2.22
N ASN A 746 -31.44 -17.95 -2.83
CA ASN A 746 -31.82 -17.81 -4.23
C ASN A 746 -32.69 -16.57 -4.55
N LEU A 747 -33.44 -16.01 -3.59
CA LEU A 747 -34.23 -14.78 -3.80
C LEU A 747 -33.36 -13.55 -4.02
N ASP A 748 -32.15 -13.52 -3.46
CA ASP A 748 -31.29 -12.33 -3.51
C ASP A 748 -30.40 -12.26 -4.77
N VAL A 749 -30.32 -13.34 -5.58
CA VAL A 749 -29.54 -13.35 -6.84
C VAL A 749 -30.36 -13.12 -8.12
N VAL A 750 -31.65 -13.53 -8.16
CA VAL A 750 -32.49 -13.44 -9.37
C VAL A 750 -32.95 -12.01 -9.70
N PRO A 751 -33.71 -11.29 -8.85
CA PRO A 751 -34.08 -9.90 -9.10
C PRO A 751 -32.87 -8.95 -9.12
N PHE A 752 -31.75 -9.35 -8.50
CA PHE A 752 -30.47 -8.65 -8.61
C PHE A 752 -29.95 -8.67 -10.06
N LEU A 753 -30.00 -9.81 -10.73
CA LEU A 753 -29.58 -9.94 -12.13
C LEU A 753 -30.44 -9.05 -13.05
N GLU A 754 -31.74 -8.97 -12.81
CA GLU A 754 -32.66 -8.06 -13.52
C GLU A 754 -32.30 -6.59 -13.29
N ALA A 755 -32.07 -6.18 -12.03
CA ALA A 755 -31.71 -4.81 -11.67
C ALA A 755 -30.35 -4.40 -12.28
N VAL A 756 -29.36 -5.31 -12.27
CA VAL A 756 -28.06 -5.13 -12.90
C VAL A 756 -28.19 -4.99 -14.42
N GLN A 757 -29.07 -5.76 -15.07
CA GLN A 757 -29.32 -5.60 -16.51
C GLN A 757 -29.95 -4.23 -16.82
N LYS A 758 -30.98 -3.80 -16.09
CA LYS A 758 -31.60 -2.49 -16.28
C LYS A 758 -30.60 -1.34 -16.06
N MET A 759 -29.72 -1.45 -15.06
CA MET A 759 -28.65 -0.50 -14.82
C MET A 759 -27.57 -0.50 -15.92
N SER A 760 -27.25 -1.67 -16.48
CA SER A 760 -26.34 -1.79 -17.62
C SER A 760 -26.87 -1.05 -18.85
N ASN A 761 -28.16 -1.18 -19.15
CA ASN A 761 -28.80 -0.55 -20.31
C ASN A 761 -28.68 1.00 -20.26
N PHE A 762 -28.79 1.61 -19.07
CA PHE A 762 -28.58 3.06 -18.88
C PHE A 762 -27.16 3.52 -19.29
N TRP A 763 -26.13 2.69 -19.12
CA TRP A 763 -24.77 3.04 -19.56
C TRP A 763 -24.56 2.75 -21.06
N GLN A 764 -25.22 1.74 -21.61
CA GLN A 764 -25.20 1.44 -23.05
C GLN A 764 -25.80 2.59 -23.87
N GLU A 765 -26.88 3.22 -23.42
CA GLU A 765 -27.43 4.48 -24.00
C GLU A 765 -26.43 5.64 -24.08
N ARG A 766 -25.30 5.55 -23.36
CA ARG A 766 -24.25 6.58 -23.22
C ARG A 766 -22.90 6.12 -23.79
N ASN A 767 -22.91 5.07 -24.62
CA ASN A 767 -21.76 4.43 -25.26
C ASN A 767 -20.69 3.92 -24.27
N ILE A 768 -21.15 3.30 -23.17
CA ILE A 768 -20.29 2.79 -22.09
C ILE A 768 -20.67 1.36 -21.71
N ASP A 769 -19.67 0.48 -21.63
CA ASP A 769 -19.79 -0.82 -20.99
C ASP A 769 -19.55 -0.66 -19.47
N MET A 770 -20.62 -0.78 -18.69
CA MET A 770 -20.62 -0.57 -17.24
C MET A 770 -19.55 -1.38 -16.48
N PHE A 771 -19.18 -2.58 -16.94
CA PHE A 771 -18.28 -3.49 -16.21
C PHE A 771 -16.92 -3.69 -16.88
N LYS A 772 -16.80 -3.37 -18.17
CA LYS A 772 -15.51 -3.36 -18.89
C LYS A 772 -14.80 -2.01 -18.76
N ASP A 773 -15.51 -0.89 -18.96
CA ASP A 773 -14.91 0.46 -18.97
C ASP A 773 -14.53 1.00 -17.59
N GLY A 774 -15.05 0.42 -16.51
CA GLY A 774 -14.78 0.93 -15.17
C GLY A 774 -15.21 0.04 -14.02
N VAL A 775 -14.60 0.29 -12.86
CA VAL A 775 -14.82 -0.45 -11.59
C VAL A 775 -15.72 0.30 -10.59
N SER A 776 -16.19 1.50 -10.96
CA SER A 776 -16.98 2.40 -10.10
C SER A 776 -17.53 3.59 -10.91
N VAL A 777 -18.57 4.29 -10.40
CA VAL A 777 -19.15 5.47 -11.11
C VAL A 777 -18.11 6.50 -11.54
N PRO A 778 -17.13 6.93 -10.70
CA PRO A 778 -16.18 7.96 -11.12
C PRO A 778 -15.37 7.59 -12.36
N GLY A 779 -15.10 6.30 -12.60
CA GLY A 779 -14.46 5.83 -13.83
C GLY A 779 -15.37 5.96 -15.05
N LEU A 780 -16.61 5.48 -14.94
CA LEU A 780 -17.61 5.57 -16.01
C LEU A 780 -17.97 7.04 -16.32
N THR A 781 -18.16 7.87 -15.29
CA THR A 781 -18.34 9.33 -15.41
C THR A 781 -17.14 9.98 -16.11
N MET A 782 -15.90 9.58 -15.81
CA MET A 782 -14.72 10.15 -16.47
C MET A 782 -14.71 9.82 -17.97
N LYS A 783 -15.00 8.56 -18.36
CA LYS A 783 -15.15 8.19 -19.78
C LYS A 783 -16.30 8.98 -20.42
N TYR A 784 -17.48 8.99 -19.80
CA TYR A 784 -18.66 9.72 -20.30
C TYR A 784 -18.40 11.22 -20.51
N LEU A 785 -17.79 11.88 -19.51
CA LEU A 785 -17.51 13.31 -19.51
C LEU A 785 -16.55 13.71 -20.63
N PHE A 786 -15.48 12.95 -20.84
CA PHE A 786 -14.44 13.27 -21.82
C PHE A 786 -14.72 12.73 -23.23
N SER A 787 -15.53 11.67 -23.40
CA SER A 787 -16.02 11.24 -24.72
C SER A 787 -17.03 12.22 -25.33
N ASN A 788 -17.64 13.11 -24.53
CA ASN A 788 -18.70 14.04 -24.97
C ASN A 788 -18.27 15.52 -25.01
N ILE A 789 -16.96 15.83 -24.97
CA ILE A 789 -16.49 17.22 -25.15
C ILE A 789 -16.41 17.60 -26.64
N PRO A 790 -16.77 18.84 -27.02
CA PRO A 790 -16.53 19.34 -28.38
C PRO A 790 -15.04 19.55 -28.62
N ASP A 791 -14.52 19.23 -29.81
CA ASP A 791 -13.10 19.21 -30.23
C ASP A 791 -12.17 20.13 -29.41
N THR A 792 -11.60 19.56 -28.34
CA THR A 792 -10.89 20.25 -27.25
C THR A 792 -10.05 19.25 -26.50
N TYR A 793 -8.85 19.67 -26.09
CA TYR A 793 -7.93 18.86 -25.31
C TYR A 793 -7.46 19.60 -24.05
N PHE A 794 -6.85 18.84 -23.14
CA PHE A 794 -6.22 19.35 -21.92
C PHE A 794 -4.76 18.93 -21.92
N SER A 795 -3.82 19.87 -21.97
CA SER A 795 -2.39 19.53 -21.88
C SER A 795 -2.02 19.05 -20.47
N LEU A 796 -1.32 17.92 -20.40
CA LEU A 796 -0.75 17.41 -19.17
C LEU A 796 0.66 17.99 -18.95
N PHE A 797 1.11 17.95 -17.70
CA PHE A 797 2.48 18.31 -17.36
C PHE A 797 3.44 17.16 -17.65
N SER A 798 4.65 17.50 -18.07
CA SER A 798 5.78 16.57 -18.25
C SER A 798 6.80 16.76 -17.13
N ASP A 799 7.81 15.90 -17.03
CA ASP A 799 8.86 16.02 -16.01
C ASP A 799 9.63 17.36 -16.03
N LYS A 800 9.65 18.06 -17.18
CA LYS A 800 10.16 19.46 -17.30
C LYS A 800 9.31 20.52 -16.58
N ASP A 801 8.04 20.25 -16.34
CA ASP A 801 7.06 21.15 -15.71
C ASP A 801 6.44 20.52 -14.44
N LYS A 802 7.06 19.48 -13.85
CA LYS A 802 6.54 18.83 -12.64
C LYS A 802 6.46 19.74 -11.42
N ASP A 803 7.30 20.78 -11.36
CA ASP A 803 7.22 21.81 -10.33
C ASP A 803 5.89 22.59 -10.38
N MET A 804 5.32 22.80 -11.57
CA MET A 804 4.00 23.40 -11.77
C MET A 804 2.87 22.47 -11.30
N TYR A 805 3.00 21.14 -11.48
CA TYR A 805 2.06 20.18 -10.88
C TYR A 805 2.02 20.31 -9.36
N TYR A 806 3.18 20.29 -8.68
CA TYR A 806 3.24 20.45 -7.23
C TYR A 806 2.71 21.83 -6.79
N THR A 807 3.08 22.89 -7.51
CA THR A 807 2.58 24.25 -7.25
C THR A 807 1.06 24.32 -7.32
N MET A 808 0.42 23.73 -8.35
CA MET A 808 -1.04 23.66 -8.42
C MET A 808 -1.64 22.75 -7.33
N LYS A 809 -1.03 21.61 -7.04
CA LYS A 809 -1.48 20.63 -6.03
C LYS A 809 -1.47 21.19 -4.61
N ASP A 810 -0.45 21.95 -4.24
CA ASP A 810 -0.34 22.54 -2.89
C ASP A 810 -1.25 23.76 -2.69
N ASN A 811 -1.54 24.50 -3.76
CA ASN A 811 -2.51 25.60 -3.81
C ASN A 811 -3.95 25.13 -3.99
N ASN A 812 -4.20 23.87 -4.34
CA ASN A 812 -5.54 23.30 -4.40
C ASN A 812 -6.12 23.16 -2.97
N VAL A 813 -7.34 23.65 -2.78
CA VAL A 813 -8.02 23.73 -1.47
C VAL A 813 -9.44 23.20 -1.58
N GLY A 814 -9.89 22.45 -0.57
CA GLY A 814 -11.28 22.03 -0.45
C GLY A 814 -12.19 23.21 -0.05
N GLY A 815 -13.50 23.00 -0.12
CA GLY A 815 -14.49 23.98 0.33
C GLY A 815 -14.27 24.40 1.80
N PRO A 816 -14.17 25.71 2.12
CA PRO A 816 -13.92 26.17 3.48
C PRO A 816 -15.16 26.03 4.35
N SER A 817 -15.07 25.26 5.43
CA SER A 817 -16.11 25.18 6.47
C SER A 817 -15.78 26.17 7.60
N ILE A 818 -16.64 27.18 7.79
CA ILE A 818 -16.41 28.31 8.70
C ILE A 818 -17.59 28.46 9.66
N ILE A 819 -17.34 28.39 10.96
CA ILE A 819 -18.34 28.53 12.02
C ILE A 819 -18.09 29.85 12.76
N PHE A 820 -18.74 30.92 12.29
CA PHE A 820 -18.60 32.26 12.89
C PHE A 820 -19.15 32.35 14.32
N ASN A 821 -20.25 31.65 14.60
CA ASN A 821 -20.84 31.52 15.93
C ASN A 821 -21.30 30.07 16.13
N ARG A 822 -20.96 29.44 17.26
CA ARG A 822 -21.25 28.01 17.51
C ARG A 822 -22.71 27.71 17.86
N TYR A 823 -23.50 28.72 18.23
CA TYR A 823 -24.89 28.53 18.63
C TYR A 823 -25.72 29.79 18.39
N HIS A 824 -26.87 29.62 17.73
CA HIS A 824 -27.94 30.62 17.66
C HIS A 824 -29.29 29.92 17.80
N GLU A 825 -30.21 30.59 18.49
CA GLU A 825 -31.59 30.18 18.73
C GLU A 825 -32.51 31.40 18.68
N GLU A 826 -33.66 31.25 18.03
CA GLU A 826 -34.74 32.24 17.92
C GLU A 826 -35.18 32.74 19.31
N GLY A 827 -35.32 34.06 19.44
CA GLY A 827 -35.81 34.73 20.65
C GLY A 827 -34.83 34.72 21.84
N LYS A 828 -33.98 33.70 21.97
CA LYS A 828 -33.11 33.51 23.15
C LYS A 828 -31.68 34.03 22.96
N THR A 829 -31.07 33.83 21.79
CA THR A 829 -29.71 34.34 21.52
C THR A 829 -29.74 35.74 20.92
N SER A 830 -28.63 36.49 21.04
CA SER A 830 -28.49 37.84 20.50
C SER A 830 -27.36 37.90 19.46
N ILE A 831 -27.62 38.51 18.31
CA ILE A 831 -26.67 38.61 17.20
C ILE A 831 -25.53 39.55 17.60
N ARG A 832 -24.29 39.05 17.56
CA ARG A 832 -23.05 39.83 17.79
C ARG A 832 -23.04 40.58 19.14
N LYS A 833 -23.46 39.90 20.21
CA LYS A 833 -23.69 40.49 21.54
C LYS A 833 -22.51 41.31 22.07
N GLU A 834 -21.30 40.80 21.91
CA GLU A 834 -20.07 41.42 22.42
C GLU A 834 -19.57 42.57 21.54
N GLU A 835 -19.60 42.38 20.21
CA GLU A 835 -19.22 43.42 19.24
C GLU A 835 -20.14 44.65 19.33
N MET A 836 -21.45 44.44 19.47
CA MET A 836 -22.43 45.51 19.58
C MET A 836 -22.23 46.28 20.90
N ARG A 837 -21.99 45.56 22.02
CA ARG A 837 -21.59 46.16 23.30
C ARG A 837 -20.32 46.99 23.18
N ALA A 838 -19.28 46.49 22.51
CA ALA A 838 -18.03 47.22 22.26
C ALA A 838 -18.23 48.46 21.37
N LYS A 839 -19.18 48.41 20.43
CA LYS A 839 -19.57 49.53 19.55
C LYS A 839 -20.67 50.43 20.17
N GLY A 840 -20.99 50.27 21.46
CA GLY A 840 -21.94 51.12 22.21
C GLY A 840 -23.40 50.98 21.76
N LYS A 841 -23.80 49.84 21.20
CA LYS A 841 -25.12 49.60 20.60
C LYS A 841 -25.80 48.36 21.19
N GLU A 842 -27.13 48.37 21.22
CA GLU A 842 -27.89 47.18 21.63
C GLU A 842 -27.77 46.05 20.62
N SER A 843 -27.58 44.83 21.12
CA SER A 843 -27.58 43.61 20.31
C SER A 843 -29.01 43.15 20.04
N LYS A 844 -29.33 42.87 18.77
CA LYS A 844 -30.65 42.41 18.36
C LYS A 844 -30.82 40.92 18.69
N PRO A 845 -31.98 40.45 19.17
CA PRO A 845 -32.24 39.02 19.29
C PRO A 845 -32.18 38.35 17.90
N CYS A 846 -31.71 37.11 17.87
CA CYS A 846 -31.90 36.23 16.71
C CYS A 846 -33.41 36.05 16.51
N LYS A 847 -33.88 36.24 15.27
CA LYS A 847 -35.27 35.96 14.89
C LYS A 847 -35.32 34.63 14.16
N ASN A 848 -34.85 34.59 12.92
CA ASN A 848 -34.88 33.38 12.11
C ASN A 848 -33.45 32.87 11.91
N VAL A 849 -33.28 31.55 11.84
CA VAL A 849 -32.09 30.89 11.26
C VAL A 849 -32.48 30.37 9.89
N VAL A 850 -31.71 30.71 8.85
CA VAL A 850 -31.97 30.32 7.46
C VAL A 850 -30.70 29.71 6.88
N GLY A 851 -30.79 28.47 6.41
CA GLY A 851 -29.76 27.83 5.61
C GLY A 851 -29.98 28.09 4.13
N TYR A 852 -28.88 28.23 3.38
CA TYR A 852 -28.88 28.27 1.92
C TYR A 852 -27.88 27.22 1.43
N ASP A 853 -28.28 26.43 0.43
CA ASP A 853 -27.42 25.47 -0.26
C ASP A 853 -27.27 25.87 -1.74
N ALA A 854 -26.12 25.53 -2.33
CA ALA A 854 -25.78 25.92 -3.69
C ALA A 854 -25.99 24.75 -4.65
N ASN A 855 -27.18 24.70 -5.26
CA ASN A 855 -27.62 23.70 -6.24
C ASN A 855 -26.51 23.28 -7.21
N ALA A 856 -25.89 22.11 -6.95
CA ALA A 856 -24.81 21.53 -7.74
C ALA A 856 -23.63 22.48 -8.04
N LEU A 857 -23.12 23.17 -7.00
CA LEU A 857 -22.03 24.16 -7.10
C LEU A 857 -20.83 23.74 -7.98
N TYR A 858 -20.32 22.52 -7.82
CA TYR A 858 -19.18 22.03 -8.61
C TYR A 858 -19.56 21.74 -10.07
N LEU A 859 -20.76 21.23 -10.33
CA LEU A 859 -21.28 21.06 -11.69
C LEU A 859 -21.38 22.41 -12.40
N TRP A 860 -21.97 23.42 -11.75
CA TRP A 860 -22.01 24.79 -12.27
C TRP A 860 -20.60 25.36 -12.52
N ALA A 861 -19.63 25.05 -11.67
CA ALA A 861 -18.26 25.50 -11.83
C ALA A 861 -17.56 24.88 -13.06
N ILE A 862 -17.71 23.58 -13.33
CA ILE A 862 -17.12 22.95 -14.53
C ILE A 862 -17.82 23.34 -15.84
N MET A 863 -19.07 23.82 -15.77
CA MET A 863 -19.79 24.41 -16.90
C MET A 863 -19.24 25.80 -17.33
N GLN A 864 -18.36 26.42 -16.51
CA GLN A 864 -17.69 27.67 -16.86
C GLN A 864 -16.51 27.44 -17.81
N ASN A 865 -15.80 28.50 -18.19
CA ASN A 865 -14.57 28.39 -18.97
C ASN A 865 -13.52 27.57 -18.21
N MET A 866 -13.03 26.49 -18.84
CA MET A 866 -12.01 25.59 -18.31
C MET A 866 -10.63 25.84 -18.95
N PRO A 867 -9.52 25.45 -18.28
CA PRO A 867 -8.15 25.58 -18.79
C PRO A 867 -7.88 24.53 -19.89
N THR A 868 -8.24 24.88 -21.12
CA THR A 868 -8.12 23.98 -22.28
C THR A 868 -6.98 24.37 -23.22
N GLY A 869 -6.63 23.45 -24.11
CA GLY A 869 -5.59 23.63 -25.12
C GLY A 869 -4.18 23.69 -24.53
N GLN A 870 -3.24 24.07 -25.40
CA GLN A 870 -1.82 24.18 -25.05
C GLN A 870 -1.56 25.36 -24.09
N TYR A 871 -1.02 25.08 -22.90
CA TYR A 871 -0.64 26.13 -21.94
C TYR A 871 0.57 26.95 -22.39
N THR A 872 0.78 28.11 -21.75
CA THR A 872 1.96 28.94 -21.95
C THR A 872 2.43 29.51 -20.62
N ARG A 873 3.60 29.03 -20.19
CA ARG A 873 4.29 29.44 -18.97
C ARG A 873 5.20 30.64 -19.25
N ARG A 874 5.20 31.62 -18.34
CA ARG A 874 6.06 32.82 -18.37
C ARG A 874 6.55 33.12 -16.95
N LEU A 875 7.86 33.23 -16.74
CA LEU A 875 8.46 33.47 -15.42
C LEU A 875 8.99 34.90 -15.30
N GLU A 876 9.11 35.41 -14.08
CA GLU A 876 9.71 36.72 -13.81
C GLU A 876 11.18 36.80 -14.26
N GLU A 877 11.96 35.74 -14.03
CA GLU A 877 13.42 35.70 -14.23
C GLU A 877 13.90 36.03 -15.66
N ASP A 878 13.02 35.89 -16.67
CA ASP A 878 13.32 36.27 -18.06
C ASP A 878 12.57 37.53 -18.54
N GLY A 879 11.74 38.16 -17.71
CA GLY A 879 10.87 39.28 -18.09
C GLY A 879 9.52 38.84 -18.68
N PHE A 880 8.98 37.72 -18.20
CA PHE A 880 7.71 37.12 -18.63
C PHE A 880 7.66 36.83 -20.15
N LYS A 881 8.79 36.34 -20.69
CA LYS A 881 8.89 35.82 -22.05
C LYS A 881 8.02 34.57 -22.21
N LYS A 882 7.49 34.40 -23.41
CA LYS A 882 6.70 33.22 -23.79
C LYS A 882 7.63 32.02 -23.98
N ARG A 883 7.88 31.23 -22.92
CA ARG A 883 8.85 30.10 -22.97
C ARG A 883 8.51 29.03 -24.00
N TRP A 884 7.22 28.85 -24.29
CA TRP A 884 6.75 27.84 -25.23
C TRP A 884 5.62 28.37 -26.11
N SER A 885 5.62 28.02 -27.39
CA SER A 885 4.59 28.37 -28.38
C SER A 885 4.36 27.19 -29.33
N GLY A 886 3.10 26.94 -29.70
CA GLY A 886 2.66 25.76 -30.45
C GLY A 886 3.45 25.38 -31.69
N LYS A 887 3.46 24.06 -31.94
CA LYS A 887 4.05 23.43 -33.12
C LYS A 887 3.44 24.06 -34.37
N MET A 888 4.29 24.43 -35.32
CA MET A 888 3.81 24.91 -36.63
C MET A 888 3.05 23.82 -37.41
N ALA A 889 3.25 22.55 -37.04
CA ALA A 889 2.44 21.42 -37.48
C ALA A 889 0.95 21.64 -37.20
N ILE A 890 0.56 21.95 -35.96
CA ILE A 890 -0.84 22.20 -35.57
C ILE A 890 -1.45 23.29 -36.45
N GLU A 891 -0.75 24.41 -36.67
CA GLU A 891 -1.26 25.48 -37.55
C GLU A 891 -1.50 24.99 -38.98
N CYS A 892 -0.68 24.07 -39.52
CA CYS A 892 -0.91 23.50 -40.85
C CYS A 892 -2.05 22.47 -40.85
N LEU A 893 -2.09 21.57 -39.87
CA LEU A 893 -3.11 20.52 -39.74
C LEU A 893 -4.51 21.14 -39.57
N GLU A 894 -4.70 22.02 -38.59
CA GLU A 894 -5.94 22.76 -38.35
C GLU A 894 -6.44 23.52 -39.59
N TRP A 895 -5.52 24.13 -40.34
CA TRP A 895 -5.88 24.79 -41.60
C TRP A 895 -6.26 23.80 -42.70
N LYS A 896 -5.53 22.69 -42.86
CA LYS A 896 -5.81 21.64 -43.85
C LYS A 896 -7.09 20.86 -43.53
N ALA A 897 -7.46 20.76 -42.25
CA ALA A 897 -8.72 20.26 -41.72
C ALA A 897 -9.88 21.21 -42.08
N ASN A 898 -9.81 22.47 -41.65
CA ASN A 898 -10.78 23.52 -41.97
C ASN A 898 -10.99 23.73 -43.49
N GLN A 899 -9.94 23.60 -44.31
CA GLN A 899 -10.05 23.65 -45.77
C GLN A 899 -10.87 22.49 -46.37
N ARG A 900 -10.89 21.33 -45.73
CA ARG A 900 -11.59 20.11 -46.18
C ARG A 900 -12.93 19.88 -45.48
N ARG A 901 -13.16 20.53 -44.33
CA ARG A 901 -14.28 20.25 -43.39
C ARG A 901 -14.24 18.84 -42.80
N ILE A 902 -13.04 18.34 -42.52
CA ILE A 902 -12.78 17.10 -41.78
C ILE A 902 -12.13 17.43 -40.44
N GLN A 903 -12.19 16.52 -39.47
CA GLN A 903 -11.41 16.61 -38.23
C GLN A 903 -10.14 15.76 -38.38
N ILE A 904 -8.95 16.36 -38.27
CA ILE A 904 -7.69 15.61 -38.35
C ILE A 904 -7.28 15.23 -36.93
N ARG A 905 -7.19 13.92 -36.66
CA ARG A 905 -6.63 13.37 -35.43
C ARG A 905 -5.12 13.53 -35.44
N HIS A 906 -4.58 14.17 -34.42
CA HIS A 906 -3.16 14.38 -34.20
C HIS A 906 -2.81 14.28 -32.71
N GLU A 907 -1.51 14.24 -32.40
CA GLU A 907 -0.94 14.15 -31.04
C GLU A 907 -1.71 14.95 -29.97
N TYR A 908 -2.14 16.17 -30.30
CA TYR A 908 -2.83 17.07 -29.37
C TYR A 908 -4.36 16.93 -29.29
N ASN A 909 -5.09 16.20 -30.14
CA ASN A 909 -6.57 16.21 -30.10
C ASN A 909 -7.26 14.84 -30.06
N ASN A 910 -6.64 13.74 -30.49
CA ASN A 910 -7.04 12.39 -30.06
C ASN A 910 -5.95 11.33 -30.30
N THR A 911 -4.70 11.60 -29.90
CA THR A 911 -3.50 10.75 -30.14
C THR A 911 -2.91 10.75 -31.56
N GLU A 912 -1.63 10.43 -31.64
CA GLU A 912 -0.84 10.22 -32.86
C GLU A 912 -1.04 8.78 -33.38
N LYS A 913 -1.51 8.60 -34.63
CA LYS A 913 -1.60 7.27 -35.26
C LYS A 913 -0.21 6.77 -35.63
N ARG A 914 -0.01 5.45 -35.55
CA ARG A 914 1.19 4.75 -36.04
C ARG A 914 0.80 3.82 -37.17
N ILE A 915 1.65 3.72 -38.19
CA ILE A 915 1.33 3.03 -39.44
C ILE A 915 2.26 1.84 -39.67
N GLY A 916 1.65 0.71 -40.00
CA GLY A 916 2.28 -0.55 -40.39
C GLY A 916 3.13 -1.20 -39.31
N THR A 917 3.78 -2.30 -39.68
CA THR A 917 4.76 -3.05 -38.87
C THR A 917 5.88 -2.17 -38.32
N ARG A 918 6.35 -1.18 -39.09
CA ARG A 918 7.37 -0.20 -38.65
C ARG A 918 6.86 0.79 -37.58
N ARG A 919 5.58 0.74 -37.22
CA ARG A 919 4.89 1.59 -36.23
C ARG A 919 5.22 3.09 -36.38
N LEU A 920 5.33 3.53 -37.64
CA LEU A 920 5.80 4.86 -38.02
C LEU A 920 4.78 5.93 -37.56
N PRO A 921 5.17 6.88 -36.70
CA PRO A 921 4.27 7.95 -36.25
C PRO A 921 3.97 8.96 -37.37
N VAL A 922 2.77 9.54 -37.35
CA VAL A 922 2.36 10.55 -38.35
C VAL A 922 1.71 11.78 -37.70
N ASP A 923 2.08 12.99 -38.17
CA ASP A 923 1.62 14.25 -37.57
C ASP A 923 0.10 14.39 -37.51
N GLY A 924 -0.64 13.82 -38.48
CA GLY A 924 -2.09 13.75 -38.44
C GLY A 924 -2.68 12.63 -39.30
N PHE A 925 -3.91 12.23 -38.96
CA PHE A 925 -4.64 11.14 -39.59
C PHE A 925 -6.14 11.45 -39.68
N HIS A 926 -6.83 10.89 -40.68
CA HIS A 926 -8.27 10.92 -40.85
C HIS A 926 -8.76 9.55 -41.31
N ALA A 927 -9.53 8.86 -40.45
CA ALA A 927 -9.91 7.46 -40.65
C ALA A 927 -10.86 7.24 -41.84
N GLU A 928 -11.94 8.02 -41.95
CA GLU A 928 -12.97 7.84 -43.00
C GLU A 928 -12.41 7.87 -44.44
N SER A 929 -11.35 8.65 -44.66
CA SER A 929 -10.69 8.78 -45.96
C SER A 929 -9.29 8.16 -46.01
N GLN A 930 -8.91 7.37 -44.99
CA GLN A 930 -7.60 6.75 -44.81
C GLN A 930 -6.45 7.71 -45.21
N THR A 931 -6.52 8.95 -44.70
CA THR A 931 -5.66 10.05 -45.14
C THR A 931 -4.69 10.45 -44.06
N VAL A 932 -3.41 10.50 -44.42
CA VAL A 932 -2.28 10.83 -43.55
C VAL A 932 -1.78 12.22 -43.88
N PHE A 933 -1.49 13.00 -42.85
CA PHE A 933 -0.95 14.35 -42.95
C PHE A 933 0.44 14.36 -42.30
N GLN A 934 1.43 14.88 -43.03
CA GLN A 934 2.83 14.95 -42.59
C GLN A 934 3.31 16.40 -42.64
N PHE A 935 3.96 16.87 -41.57
CA PHE A 935 4.49 18.23 -41.46
C PHE A 935 6.02 18.22 -41.32
N HIS A 936 6.68 18.39 -42.46
CA HIS A 936 8.15 18.37 -42.54
C HIS A 936 8.74 19.71 -42.07
N GLY A 937 8.83 19.90 -40.75
CA GLY A 937 9.16 21.17 -40.12
C GLY A 937 9.49 21.14 -38.62
N SER A 938 9.77 22.31 -38.02
CA SER A 938 10.28 22.38 -36.64
C SER A 938 9.17 22.33 -35.59
N LEU A 939 9.38 21.48 -34.59
CA LEU A 939 8.53 21.32 -33.41
C LEU A 939 8.78 22.41 -32.35
N ILE A 940 9.90 23.14 -32.41
CA ILE A 940 10.35 24.07 -31.35
C ILE A 940 10.69 25.44 -31.95
N VAL A 941 10.16 26.50 -31.35
CA VAL A 941 10.22 27.88 -31.87
C VAL A 941 11.34 28.73 -31.23
N TYR A 942 12.02 28.24 -30.18
CA TYR A 942 12.89 29.07 -29.33
C TYR A 942 14.37 29.17 -29.71
N PHE A 943 14.91 28.29 -30.57
CA PHE A 943 16.27 28.43 -31.11
C PHE A 943 16.39 27.94 -32.56
N ILE A 944 16.65 28.91 -33.46
CA ILE A 944 17.13 28.78 -34.85
C ILE A 944 16.13 28.14 -35.86
N LEU A 945 16.22 28.59 -37.11
CA LEU A 945 15.28 28.35 -38.22
C LEU A 945 15.45 26.96 -38.87
N LEU A 946 15.29 25.88 -38.09
CA LEU A 946 15.70 24.53 -38.48
C LEU A 946 14.56 23.52 -38.46
N GLY A 947 13.57 23.65 -39.35
CA GLY A 947 12.51 22.63 -39.52
C GLY A 947 12.77 21.72 -40.70
N CYS A 948 12.82 22.28 -41.92
CA CYS A 948 13.27 21.54 -43.11
C CYS A 948 14.67 20.92 -42.95
N TYR A 949 15.45 21.36 -41.96
CA TYR A 949 16.73 20.80 -41.51
C TYR A 949 16.66 19.32 -41.09
N TRP A 950 15.59 18.92 -40.39
CA TRP A 950 15.43 17.54 -39.90
C TRP A 950 15.08 16.53 -41.01
N HIS A 951 14.58 17.05 -42.14
CA HIS A 951 14.08 16.30 -43.29
C HIS A 951 14.95 16.49 -44.54
N GLY A 952 16.16 17.03 -44.40
CA GLY A 952 17.13 17.15 -45.50
C GLY A 952 16.77 18.12 -46.64
N HIS A 953 15.67 18.86 -46.56
CA HIS A 953 15.14 19.61 -47.70
C HIS A 953 15.97 20.86 -48.02
N ASN A 954 16.61 20.87 -49.19
CA ASN A 954 17.36 21.99 -49.73
C ASN A 954 16.44 23.18 -50.06
N CYS A 955 16.42 24.19 -49.18
CA CYS A 955 15.66 25.41 -49.31
C CYS A 955 16.38 26.56 -48.57
N GLN A 956 15.90 27.81 -48.73
CA GLN A 956 16.49 29.02 -48.12
C GLN A 956 16.61 29.02 -46.58
N LEU A 957 16.02 28.04 -45.88
CA LEU A 957 16.18 27.87 -44.43
C LEU A 957 17.46 27.08 -44.07
N ASN A 958 17.99 26.30 -45.02
CA ASN A 958 19.12 25.39 -44.87
C ASN A 958 20.31 25.77 -45.78
N GLU A 959 20.31 26.96 -46.36
CA GLU A 959 21.31 27.41 -47.33
C GLU A 959 22.72 27.38 -46.72
N GLY A 960 23.65 26.65 -47.35
CA GLY A 960 25.00 26.42 -46.84
C GLY A 960 25.17 25.29 -45.83
N LYS A 961 24.14 24.46 -45.56
CA LYS A 961 24.26 23.26 -44.70
C LYS A 961 24.25 21.95 -45.48
N GLU A 962 25.36 21.20 -45.39
CA GLU A 962 25.51 19.88 -46.03
C GLU A 962 25.21 18.70 -45.09
N VAL A 963 25.35 18.90 -43.77
CA VAL A 963 25.17 17.89 -42.71
C VAL A 963 24.21 18.44 -41.64
N ASN A 964 23.42 17.56 -41.04
CA ASN A 964 22.62 17.86 -39.85
C ASN A 964 23.40 17.48 -38.58
N GLU A 965 24.03 18.49 -37.98
CA GLU A 965 24.80 18.45 -36.72
C GLU A 965 24.07 17.82 -35.51
N LYS A 966 22.75 17.62 -35.58
CA LYS A 966 21.93 17.04 -34.49
C LYS A 966 21.43 15.63 -34.75
N ARG A 967 21.51 15.15 -35.99
CA ARG A 967 21.27 13.73 -36.36
C ARG A 967 22.55 13.00 -36.75
N ASP A 968 23.67 13.72 -36.81
CA ASP A 968 24.97 13.31 -37.36
C ASP A 968 24.87 12.63 -38.74
N LYS A 969 23.98 13.17 -39.59
CA LYS A 969 23.66 12.63 -40.92
C LYS A 969 23.77 13.68 -42.04
N PRO A 970 24.26 13.32 -43.24
CA PRO A 970 24.20 14.17 -44.42
C PRO A 970 22.77 14.62 -44.75
N MET A 971 22.59 15.88 -45.15
CA MET A 971 21.27 16.43 -45.50
C MET A 971 20.61 15.69 -46.67
N LYS A 972 21.40 15.16 -47.62
CA LYS A 972 20.90 14.34 -48.73
C LYS A 972 20.27 13.02 -48.24
N GLU A 973 20.91 12.37 -47.28
CA GLU A 973 20.46 11.08 -46.72
C GLU A 973 19.14 11.27 -45.96
N LEU A 974 19.02 12.33 -45.16
CA LEU A 974 17.78 12.67 -44.44
C LEU A 974 16.59 12.95 -45.37
N LEU A 975 16.85 13.48 -46.57
CA LEU A 975 15.81 13.68 -47.59
C LEU A 975 15.40 12.35 -48.24
N GLU A 976 16.34 11.42 -48.42
CA GLU A 976 16.09 10.06 -48.91
C GLU A 976 15.40 9.18 -47.85
N GLU A 977 15.68 9.39 -46.56
CA GLU A 977 14.97 8.81 -45.42
C GLU A 977 13.52 9.33 -45.32
N THR A 978 13.31 10.65 -45.43
CA THR A 978 11.96 11.26 -45.42
C THR A 978 11.11 10.76 -46.61
N LYS A 979 11.73 10.59 -47.79
CA LYS A 979 11.06 10.00 -48.96
C LYS A 979 10.75 8.51 -48.78
N ARG A 980 11.64 7.72 -48.15
CA ARG A 980 11.37 6.31 -47.80
C ARG A 980 10.15 6.19 -46.87
N ASN A 981 10.03 7.06 -45.87
CA ASN A 981 8.86 7.08 -44.98
C ASN A 981 7.56 7.46 -45.71
N SER A 982 7.62 8.46 -46.59
CA SER A 982 6.47 8.88 -47.40
C SER A 982 6.02 7.80 -48.40
N ALA A 983 6.97 7.09 -49.00
CA ALA A 983 6.71 5.93 -49.85
C ALA A 983 6.13 4.75 -49.07
N TYR A 984 6.62 4.46 -47.86
CA TYR A 984 6.08 3.41 -46.98
C TYR A 984 4.62 3.66 -46.62
N ILE A 985 4.26 4.88 -46.19
CA ILE A 985 2.87 5.28 -45.91
C ILE A 985 1.96 5.02 -47.12
N THR A 986 2.45 5.34 -48.33
CA THR A 986 1.69 5.14 -49.58
C THR A 986 1.61 3.66 -49.98
N LYS A 987 2.68 2.86 -49.76
CA LYS A 987 2.68 1.40 -49.98
C LYS A 987 1.71 0.68 -49.04
N GLN A 988 1.53 1.19 -47.82
CA GLN A 988 0.55 0.71 -46.85
C GLN A 988 -0.91 1.14 -47.17
N GLY A 989 -1.17 1.72 -48.35
CA GLY A 989 -2.52 2.04 -48.84
C GLY A 989 -3.10 3.40 -48.44
N PHE A 990 -2.36 4.22 -47.69
CA PHE A 990 -2.85 5.50 -47.18
C PHE A 990 -2.69 6.66 -48.17
N ASN A 991 -3.68 7.57 -48.19
CA ASN A 991 -3.62 8.82 -48.94
C ASN A 991 -2.72 9.84 -48.24
N LEU A 992 -1.53 10.15 -48.78
CA LEU A 992 -0.58 11.07 -48.14
C LEU A 992 -0.78 12.55 -48.54
N VAL A 993 -0.74 13.45 -47.55
CA VAL A 993 -0.81 14.92 -47.70
C VAL A 993 0.33 15.60 -46.94
N GLU A 994 1.36 16.03 -47.65
CA GLU A 994 2.51 16.72 -47.04
C GLU A 994 2.29 18.23 -46.81
N CYS A 995 3.10 18.81 -45.92
CA CYS A 995 3.18 20.23 -45.62
C CYS A 995 4.61 20.62 -45.21
N TRP A 996 5.38 21.24 -46.11
CA TRP A 996 6.77 21.64 -45.82
C TRP A 996 6.85 22.99 -45.08
N GLU A 997 7.77 23.11 -44.12
CA GLU A 997 7.91 24.31 -43.28
C GLU A 997 8.13 25.60 -44.08
N CYS A 998 8.97 25.55 -45.11
CA CYS A 998 9.30 26.69 -45.95
C CYS A 998 8.07 27.20 -46.74
N GLU A 999 7.30 26.29 -47.33
CA GLU A 999 6.03 26.58 -48.00
C GLU A 999 5.00 27.15 -47.01
N TRP A 1000 4.89 26.54 -45.83
CA TRP A 1000 3.99 26.98 -44.76
C TRP A 1000 4.32 28.42 -44.30
N ARG A 1001 5.60 28.73 -44.10
CA ARG A 1001 6.08 30.08 -43.75
C ARG A 1001 5.74 31.10 -44.84
N ASP A 1002 5.90 30.75 -46.11
CA ASP A 1002 5.61 31.65 -47.23
C ASP A 1002 4.10 31.82 -47.48
N MET A 1003 3.30 30.77 -47.33
CA MET A 1003 1.84 30.88 -47.36
C MET A 1003 1.34 31.77 -46.21
N LYS A 1004 1.91 31.69 -45.01
CA LYS A 1004 1.59 32.60 -43.90
C LYS A 1004 1.96 34.07 -44.17
N LYS A 1005 2.92 34.37 -45.05
CA LYS A 1005 3.20 35.74 -45.51
C LYS A 1005 2.17 36.22 -46.54
N ARG A 1006 1.80 35.36 -47.50
CA ARG A 1006 1.02 35.72 -48.71
C ARG A 1006 -0.50 35.61 -48.54
N ASN A 1007 -0.99 34.69 -47.70
CA ASN A 1007 -2.41 34.37 -47.58
C ASN A 1007 -3.08 35.10 -46.40
N SER A 1008 -3.87 36.14 -46.70
CA SER A 1008 -4.59 36.95 -45.71
C SER A 1008 -5.75 36.21 -45.03
N ALA A 1009 -6.33 35.18 -45.65
CA ALA A 1009 -7.35 34.34 -45.04
C ALA A 1009 -6.73 33.41 -43.98
N LEU A 1010 -5.56 32.83 -44.26
CA LEU A 1010 -4.77 32.05 -43.30
C LEU A 1010 -4.30 32.91 -42.11
N GLN A 1011 -3.82 34.13 -42.36
CA GLN A 1011 -3.46 35.08 -41.30
C GLN A 1011 -4.66 35.38 -40.39
N ARG A 1012 -5.86 35.55 -40.97
CA ARG A 1012 -7.10 35.75 -40.21
C ARG A 1012 -7.46 34.50 -39.40
N PHE A 1013 -7.43 33.32 -40.01
CA PHE A 1013 -7.74 32.04 -39.35
C PHE A 1013 -6.86 31.79 -38.13
N ILE A 1014 -5.53 31.88 -38.28
CA ILE A 1014 -4.59 31.72 -37.16
C ILE A 1014 -4.82 32.79 -36.07
N ALA A 1015 -5.17 34.02 -36.47
CA ALA A 1015 -5.42 35.11 -35.52
C ALA A 1015 -6.76 35.02 -34.76
N THR A 1016 -7.71 34.19 -35.20
CA THR A 1016 -9.02 34.01 -34.54
C THR A 1016 -9.21 32.64 -33.89
N HIS A 1017 -8.56 31.58 -34.37
CA HIS A 1017 -8.74 30.21 -33.86
C HIS A 1017 -7.56 29.72 -33.02
N LEU A 1018 -6.33 30.15 -33.30
CA LEU A 1018 -5.09 29.56 -32.75
C LEU A 1018 -4.21 30.52 -31.93
N ARG A 1019 -4.69 31.72 -31.60
CA ARG A 1019 -3.93 32.74 -30.86
C ARG A 1019 -4.75 33.45 -29.79
N ARG A 1020 -4.24 33.45 -28.55
CA ARG A 1020 -4.78 34.18 -27.40
C ARG A 1020 -4.31 35.64 -27.41
N PRO A 1021 -4.93 36.54 -26.60
CA PRO A 1021 -4.62 37.97 -26.61
C PRO A 1021 -3.14 38.31 -26.34
N LEU A 1022 -2.47 37.56 -25.46
CA LEU A 1022 -1.09 37.86 -25.03
C LEU A 1022 -0.02 37.17 -25.89
N ASP A 1023 -0.39 36.28 -26.81
CA ASP A 1023 0.56 35.55 -27.67
C ASP A 1023 1.38 36.47 -28.60
N LYS A 1024 0.97 37.73 -28.76
CA LYS A 1024 1.70 38.78 -29.49
C LYS A 1024 2.78 39.47 -28.64
N LEU A 1025 2.78 39.31 -27.32
CA LEU A 1025 3.67 40.01 -26.39
C LEU A 1025 4.94 39.19 -26.10
N LYS A 1026 6.10 39.73 -26.52
CA LYS A 1026 7.42 39.13 -26.29
C LYS A 1026 7.82 39.06 -24.81
N THR A 1027 7.45 40.08 -24.04
CA THR A 1027 7.71 40.27 -22.59
C THR A 1027 6.49 40.95 -21.98
N MET A 1028 6.36 40.91 -20.65
CA MET A 1028 5.30 41.61 -19.92
C MET A 1028 5.84 42.26 -18.64
N THR A 1029 5.12 43.23 -18.09
CA THR A 1029 5.38 43.82 -16.77
C THR A 1029 4.29 43.41 -15.78
N LYS A 1030 4.57 43.44 -14.47
CA LYS A 1030 3.56 43.23 -13.41
C LYS A 1030 2.26 44.01 -13.66
N GLN A 1031 2.36 45.30 -13.99
CA GLN A 1031 1.17 46.13 -14.26
C GLN A 1031 0.41 45.67 -15.52
N SER A 1032 1.12 45.22 -16.56
CA SER A 1032 0.49 44.64 -17.76
C SER A 1032 -0.25 43.35 -17.45
N ILE A 1033 0.30 42.50 -16.58
CA ILE A 1033 -0.34 41.24 -16.11
C ILE A 1033 -1.61 41.55 -15.31
N ILE A 1034 -1.53 42.42 -14.30
CA ILE A 1034 -2.70 42.81 -13.48
C ILE A 1034 -3.78 43.48 -14.35
N ASN A 1035 -3.39 44.35 -15.30
CA ASN A 1035 -4.32 44.94 -16.25
C ASN A 1035 -4.93 43.89 -17.19
N ALA A 1036 -4.19 42.85 -17.59
CA ALA A 1036 -4.72 41.77 -18.42
C ALA A 1036 -5.73 40.89 -17.67
N VAL A 1037 -5.51 40.61 -16.39
CA VAL A 1037 -6.48 39.93 -15.51
C VAL A 1037 -7.75 40.77 -15.33
N LYS A 1038 -7.62 42.07 -15.01
CA LYS A 1038 -8.78 42.97 -14.82
C LYS A 1038 -9.64 43.16 -16.07
N ASN A 1039 -9.09 42.94 -17.27
CA ASN A 1039 -9.78 43.12 -18.55
C ASN A 1039 -10.05 41.79 -19.27
N ASP A 1040 -10.03 40.64 -18.57
CA ASP A 1040 -10.32 39.30 -19.10
C ASP A 1040 -9.44 38.88 -20.30
N LYS A 1041 -8.25 39.47 -20.44
CA LYS A 1041 -7.26 39.18 -21.49
C LYS A 1041 -6.28 38.08 -21.11
N LEU A 1042 -6.26 37.65 -19.85
CA LEU A 1042 -5.41 36.60 -19.31
C LEU A 1042 -6.30 35.57 -18.60
N PHE A 1043 -6.38 34.37 -19.19
CA PHE A 1043 -7.11 33.24 -18.63
C PHE A 1043 -6.14 32.13 -18.23
N GLY A 1044 -6.30 31.57 -17.03
CA GLY A 1044 -5.39 30.58 -16.45
C GLY A 1044 -5.05 30.88 -14.99
N CYS A 1045 -3.77 30.80 -14.64
CA CYS A 1045 -3.27 30.96 -13.27
C CYS A 1045 -2.14 32.01 -13.15
N VAL A 1046 -2.06 32.64 -11.98
CA VAL A 1046 -1.00 33.61 -11.61
C VAL A 1046 -0.45 33.23 -10.24
N GLU A 1047 0.87 33.07 -10.11
CA GLU A 1047 1.54 32.97 -8.81
C GLU A 1047 1.98 34.35 -8.32
N CYS A 1048 1.52 34.75 -7.15
CA CYS A 1048 1.72 36.09 -6.61
C CYS A 1048 1.84 36.16 -5.08
N ASP A 1049 2.35 37.28 -4.58
CA ASP A 1049 2.10 37.73 -3.22
C ASP A 1049 0.91 38.70 -3.24
N ILE A 1050 -0.08 38.48 -2.36
CA ILE A 1050 -1.32 39.23 -2.28
C ILE A 1050 -1.73 39.46 -0.81
N HIS A 1051 -2.24 40.65 -0.49
CA HIS A 1051 -2.73 40.93 0.85
C HIS A 1051 -4.00 41.80 0.86
N VAL A 1052 -4.66 41.80 2.02
CA VAL A 1052 -5.68 42.78 2.40
C VAL A 1052 -4.97 44.05 2.90
N PRO A 1053 -5.22 45.24 2.32
CA PRO A 1053 -4.72 46.52 2.84
C PRO A 1053 -5.25 46.84 4.24
N GLU A 1054 -4.51 47.63 5.02
CA GLU A 1054 -4.85 47.94 6.42
C GLU A 1054 -6.28 48.51 6.57
N SER A 1055 -6.68 49.38 5.64
CA SER A 1055 -8.02 49.98 5.57
C SER A 1055 -9.17 48.98 5.39
N LEU A 1056 -8.89 47.78 4.88
CA LEU A 1056 -9.88 46.72 4.63
C LEU A 1056 -9.80 45.57 5.65
N ARG A 1057 -8.83 45.56 6.58
CA ARG A 1057 -8.71 44.47 7.57
C ARG A 1057 -9.90 44.39 8.52
N GLU A 1058 -10.45 45.51 9.01
CA GLU A 1058 -11.66 45.51 9.86
C GLU A 1058 -12.90 44.99 9.12
N TYR A 1059 -12.95 45.14 7.79
CA TYR A 1059 -14.01 44.58 6.94
C TYR A 1059 -13.86 43.06 6.77
N PHE A 1060 -12.64 42.59 6.48
CA PHE A 1060 -12.35 41.17 6.25
C PHE A 1060 -12.09 40.34 7.52
N LYS A 1061 -12.05 40.92 8.72
CA LYS A 1061 -11.59 40.22 9.95
C LYS A 1061 -12.39 38.98 10.33
N GLU A 1062 -13.66 38.92 9.94
CA GLU A 1062 -14.56 37.80 10.25
C GLU A 1062 -14.34 36.64 9.28
N MET A 1063 -14.04 36.95 8.02
CA MET A 1063 -13.77 36.00 6.94
C MET A 1063 -12.52 36.45 6.17
N CYS A 1064 -11.36 36.09 6.70
CA CYS A 1064 -10.06 36.34 6.06
C CYS A 1064 -10.06 35.71 4.63
N PRO A 1065 -9.99 36.51 3.55
CA PRO A 1065 -10.43 36.09 2.23
C PRO A 1065 -9.47 35.15 1.50
N ILE A 1066 -8.17 35.15 1.85
CA ILE A 1066 -7.15 34.40 1.13
C ILE A 1066 -6.98 33.03 1.79
N PHE A 1067 -7.63 32.01 1.23
CA PHE A 1067 -7.53 30.64 1.72
C PHE A 1067 -6.22 29.97 1.30
N LYS A 1068 -5.55 29.31 2.25
CA LYS A 1068 -4.32 28.54 2.00
C LYS A 1068 -4.15 27.39 2.98
N ASN A 1069 -3.50 26.31 2.53
CA ASN A 1069 -3.03 25.26 3.42
C ASN A 1069 -1.74 25.71 4.12
N THR A 1070 -1.64 25.57 5.44
CA THR A 1070 -0.40 25.78 6.21
C THR A 1070 -0.28 24.76 7.33
N GLU A 1071 0.93 24.50 7.82
CA GLU A 1071 1.10 23.87 9.13
C GLU A 1071 0.55 24.80 10.22
N ILE A 1072 -0.24 24.23 11.15
CA ILE A 1072 -0.78 24.89 12.34
C ILE A 1072 -0.32 24.09 13.57
N ARG A 1073 0.28 24.78 14.53
CA ARG A 1073 0.79 24.25 15.79
C ARG A 1073 -0.21 24.47 16.93
N ARG A 1074 0.13 24.04 18.15
CA ARG A 1074 -0.72 24.24 19.34
C ARG A 1074 -0.64 25.68 19.87
N GLU A 1075 0.37 26.43 19.45
CA GLU A 1075 0.61 27.83 19.79
C GLU A 1075 -0.14 28.79 18.84
N ASP A 1076 -0.48 28.32 17.64
CA ASP A 1076 -1.17 29.10 16.60
C ASP A 1076 -2.71 29.14 16.79
N ILE A 1077 -3.24 28.39 17.76
CA ILE A 1077 -4.68 28.29 18.06
C ILE A 1077 -5.02 29.04 19.36
N GLY A 1078 -6.15 29.74 19.37
CA GLY A 1078 -6.56 30.57 20.52
C GLY A 1078 -6.82 29.75 21.79
N GLU A 1079 -6.59 30.38 22.96
CA GLU A 1079 -6.54 29.78 24.30
C GLU A 1079 -7.56 28.65 24.57
N PHE A 1080 -8.84 28.88 24.29
CA PHE A 1080 -9.90 27.87 24.47
C PHE A 1080 -9.62 26.57 23.70
N MET A 1081 -9.21 26.69 22.44
CA MET A 1081 -8.90 25.52 21.59
C MET A 1081 -7.61 24.84 22.01
N LYS A 1082 -6.66 25.60 22.57
CA LYS A 1082 -5.43 25.07 23.14
C LYS A 1082 -5.71 24.22 24.38
N SER A 1083 -6.43 24.75 25.37
CA SER A 1083 -6.84 23.98 26.57
C SER A 1083 -7.67 22.76 26.20
N TYR A 1084 -8.65 22.90 25.31
CA TYR A 1084 -9.44 21.76 24.82
C TYR A 1084 -8.57 20.69 24.13
N ALA A 1085 -7.56 21.09 23.37
CA ALA A 1085 -6.62 20.18 22.72
C ALA A 1085 -5.67 19.49 23.72
N GLU A 1086 -5.29 20.17 24.79
CA GLU A 1086 -4.51 19.61 25.90
C GLU A 1086 -5.33 18.59 26.71
N GLU A 1087 -6.54 18.95 27.14
CA GLU A 1087 -7.47 18.08 27.89
C GLU A 1087 -7.82 16.78 27.15
N ASN A 1088 -7.99 16.84 25.83
CA ASN A 1088 -8.44 15.71 25.01
C ASN A 1088 -7.29 15.03 24.23
N ASN A 1089 -6.03 15.44 24.46
CA ASN A 1089 -4.84 15.01 23.72
C ASN A 1089 -4.99 15.09 22.17
N ILE A 1090 -5.61 16.17 21.70
CA ILE A 1090 -5.80 16.48 20.27
C ILE A 1090 -4.62 17.35 19.80
N MET A 1091 -4.24 17.22 18.52
CA MET A 1091 -3.04 17.89 17.96
C MET A 1091 -1.77 17.71 18.84
N PRO A 1092 -1.32 16.46 19.09
CA PRO A 1092 -0.04 16.19 19.77
C PRO A 1092 1.19 16.49 18.90
N ARG A 1093 0.98 16.75 17.60
CA ARG A 1093 1.96 17.21 16.61
C ARG A 1093 1.29 18.30 15.74
N PRO A 1094 2.05 19.20 15.08
CA PRO A 1094 1.49 20.17 14.15
C PRO A 1094 0.69 19.52 13.01
N ARG A 1095 -0.27 20.25 12.43
CA ARG A 1095 -1.19 19.73 11.42
C ARG A 1095 -1.34 20.69 10.23
N ARG A 1096 -1.07 20.19 9.01
CA ARG A 1096 -1.43 20.88 7.76
C ARG A 1096 -2.95 21.07 7.70
N SER A 1097 -3.38 22.32 7.68
CA SER A 1097 -4.78 22.75 7.83
C SER A 1097 -5.09 23.89 6.85
N LEU A 1098 -6.31 23.92 6.34
CA LEU A 1098 -6.82 25.04 5.52
C LEU A 1098 -7.20 26.20 6.45
N ILE A 1099 -6.62 27.37 6.23
CA ILE A 1099 -6.96 28.60 6.95
C ILE A 1099 -7.36 29.72 5.98
N GLY A 1100 -8.24 30.62 6.44
CA GLY A 1100 -8.37 31.95 5.84
C GLY A 1100 -7.25 32.86 6.35
N SER A 1101 -6.67 33.69 5.47
CA SER A 1101 -5.57 34.59 5.81
C SER A 1101 -5.76 35.98 5.22
N MET A 1102 -5.10 36.97 5.82
CA MET A 1102 -5.01 38.35 5.29
C MET A 1102 -3.84 38.51 4.30
N ILE A 1103 -2.97 37.49 4.18
CA ILE A 1103 -1.76 37.52 3.34
C ILE A 1103 -1.55 36.14 2.70
N GLY A 1104 -1.56 36.09 1.37
CA GLY A 1104 -1.01 35.00 0.57
C GLY A 1104 0.41 35.36 0.12
N LYS A 1105 1.35 34.42 0.28
CA LYS A 1105 2.69 34.51 -0.31
C LYS A 1105 2.91 33.33 -1.22
N LYS A 1106 3.52 33.53 -2.40
CA LYS A 1106 3.66 32.50 -3.45
C LYS A 1106 2.37 31.69 -3.68
N ILE A 1107 1.22 32.37 -3.64
CA ILE A 1107 -0.08 31.73 -3.82
C ILE A 1107 -0.42 31.71 -5.31
N MET A 1108 -0.74 30.53 -5.85
CA MET A 1108 -1.19 30.36 -7.22
C MET A 1108 -2.71 30.49 -7.29
N LEU A 1109 -3.19 31.54 -7.95
CA LEU A 1109 -4.59 31.89 -8.04
C LEU A 1109 -5.10 31.79 -9.48
N ALA A 1110 -6.24 31.13 -9.66
CA ALA A 1110 -7.00 31.17 -10.91
C ALA A 1110 -7.44 32.61 -11.23
N THR A 1111 -7.34 33.03 -12.49
CA THR A 1111 -7.54 34.44 -12.86
C THR A 1111 -8.93 35.01 -12.56
N PRO A 1112 -10.06 34.26 -12.60
CA PRO A 1112 -11.36 34.79 -12.15
C PRO A 1112 -11.37 35.14 -10.66
N LEU A 1113 -10.74 34.31 -9.82
CA LEU A 1113 -10.64 34.56 -8.37
C LEU A 1113 -9.70 35.74 -8.07
N LEU A 1114 -8.57 35.83 -8.79
CA LEU A 1114 -7.67 36.98 -8.66
C LEU A 1114 -8.33 38.28 -9.11
N LYS A 1115 -9.12 38.26 -10.20
CA LYS A 1115 -9.93 39.40 -10.64
C LYS A 1115 -10.91 39.84 -9.53
N TRP A 1116 -11.66 38.89 -8.96
CA TRP A 1116 -12.60 39.15 -7.87
C TRP A 1116 -11.91 39.77 -6.64
N TYR A 1117 -10.75 39.26 -6.21
CA TYR A 1117 -9.96 39.87 -5.12
C TYR A 1117 -9.51 41.31 -5.45
N LEU A 1118 -9.04 41.55 -6.68
CA LEU A 1118 -8.59 42.86 -7.15
C LEU A 1118 -9.72 43.89 -7.33
N GLU A 1119 -10.97 43.42 -7.47
CA GLU A 1119 -12.20 44.24 -7.46
C GLU A 1119 -12.66 44.54 -6.03
N HIS A 1120 -12.44 43.62 -5.09
CA HIS A 1120 -12.69 43.81 -3.65
C HIS A 1120 -11.53 44.51 -2.91
N GLY A 1121 -10.61 45.14 -3.64
CA GLY A 1121 -9.57 46.00 -3.08
C GLY A 1121 -8.36 45.29 -2.46
N LEU A 1122 -8.15 44.00 -2.72
CA LEU A 1122 -6.90 43.34 -2.35
C LEU A 1122 -5.75 43.77 -3.27
N GLU A 1123 -4.54 43.84 -2.72
CA GLU A 1123 -3.36 44.34 -3.42
C GLU A 1123 -2.35 43.22 -3.68
N VAL A 1124 -1.89 43.13 -4.94
CA VAL A 1124 -0.82 42.21 -5.35
C VAL A 1124 0.52 42.94 -5.24
N THR A 1125 1.39 42.49 -4.35
CA THR A 1125 2.72 43.06 -4.14
C THR A 1125 3.76 42.48 -5.09
N HIS A 1126 3.71 41.19 -5.38
CA HIS A 1126 4.67 40.50 -6.25
C HIS A 1126 3.99 39.52 -7.23
N VAL A 1127 4.64 39.21 -8.36
CA VAL A 1127 4.18 38.18 -9.33
C VAL A 1127 5.39 37.37 -9.77
N TYR A 1128 5.37 36.06 -9.56
CA TYR A 1128 6.50 35.16 -9.85
C TYR A 1128 6.38 34.51 -11.24
N GLN A 1129 5.19 34.04 -11.58
CA GLN A 1129 4.91 33.39 -12.87
C GLN A 1129 3.43 33.47 -13.25
N ILE A 1130 3.16 33.31 -14.54
CA ILE A 1130 1.81 33.14 -15.09
C ILE A 1130 1.74 31.94 -16.03
N VAL A 1131 0.60 31.25 -16.01
CA VAL A 1131 0.30 30.09 -16.85
C VAL A 1131 -1.00 30.41 -17.61
N GLU A 1132 -0.85 30.66 -18.91
CA GLU A 1132 -1.93 31.10 -19.82
C GLU A 1132 -2.54 29.90 -20.55
N TYR A 1133 -3.87 29.75 -20.51
CA TYR A 1133 -4.64 28.67 -21.15
C TYR A 1133 -5.67 29.24 -22.15
N THR A 1134 -6.28 28.38 -22.96
CA THR A 1134 -7.41 28.76 -23.82
C THR A 1134 -8.73 28.52 -23.06
N PRO A 1135 -9.58 29.55 -22.84
CA PRO A 1135 -10.89 29.37 -22.22
C PRO A 1135 -11.87 28.70 -23.19
N LYS A 1136 -12.46 27.58 -22.79
CA LYS A 1136 -13.66 27.00 -23.41
C LYS A 1136 -14.60 26.44 -22.33
N PRO A 1137 -15.94 26.62 -22.44
CA PRO A 1137 -16.91 26.01 -21.54
C PRO A 1137 -17.26 24.57 -21.97
N CYS A 1138 -16.24 23.72 -22.12
CA CYS A 1138 -16.35 22.42 -22.80
C CYS A 1138 -17.26 21.41 -22.09
N PHE A 1139 -17.41 21.46 -20.77
CA PHE A 1139 -18.31 20.59 -20.00
C PHE A 1139 -19.73 21.15 -19.83
N LYS A 1140 -20.06 22.30 -20.44
CA LYS A 1140 -21.42 22.85 -20.36
C LYS A 1140 -22.50 21.87 -20.86
N PRO A 1141 -22.35 21.17 -22.00
CA PRO A 1141 -23.36 20.22 -22.48
C PRO A 1141 -23.63 19.08 -21.48
N PHE A 1142 -22.59 18.55 -20.84
CA PHE A 1142 -22.69 17.55 -19.77
C PHE A 1142 -23.47 18.09 -18.56
N GLY A 1143 -23.11 19.28 -18.07
CA GLY A 1143 -23.78 19.90 -16.92
C GLY A 1143 -25.23 20.32 -17.21
N ASP A 1144 -25.52 20.72 -18.45
CA ASP A 1144 -26.89 20.93 -18.93
C ASP A 1144 -27.67 19.60 -18.88
N ALA A 1145 -27.14 18.53 -19.48
CA ALA A 1145 -27.79 17.21 -19.54
C ALA A 1145 -28.05 16.59 -18.16
N VAL A 1146 -27.11 16.70 -17.21
CA VAL A 1146 -27.33 16.31 -15.80
C VAL A 1146 -28.47 17.13 -15.19
N SER A 1147 -28.50 18.44 -15.45
CA SER A 1147 -29.51 19.34 -14.90
C SER A 1147 -30.90 19.11 -15.51
N ASP A 1148 -30.99 18.78 -16.79
CA ASP A 1148 -32.26 18.46 -17.48
C ASP A 1148 -32.79 17.09 -17.07
N ALA A 1149 -31.92 16.07 -16.92
CA ALA A 1149 -32.32 14.77 -16.37
C ALA A 1149 -32.94 14.92 -14.97
N ARG A 1150 -32.34 15.76 -14.11
CA ARG A 1150 -32.89 16.06 -12.79
C ARG A 1150 -34.23 16.78 -12.86
N ARG A 1151 -34.34 17.86 -13.67
CA ARG A 1151 -35.62 18.55 -13.92
C ARG A 1151 -36.71 17.62 -14.43
N ALA A 1152 -36.35 16.62 -15.25
CA ALA A 1152 -37.28 15.64 -15.78
C ALA A 1152 -37.82 14.70 -14.69
N GLY A 1153 -36.97 14.23 -13.76
CA GLY A 1153 -37.42 13.41 -12.61
C GLY A 1153 -38.20 14.21 -11.56
N ASP A 1154 -37.86 15.49 -11.35
CA ASP A 1154 -38.63 16.40 -10.48
C ASP A 1154 -40.06 16.65 -11.02
N ALA A 1155 -40.26 16.56 -12.34
CA ALA A 1155 -41.54 16.77 -13.02
C ALA A 1155 -42.32 15.47 -13.31
N ASP A 1156 -41.63 14.33 -13.44
CA ASP A 1156 -42.19 13.04 -13.80
C ASP A 1156 -41.54 11.92 -12.97
N PRO A 1157 -42.24 11.35 -11.97
CA PRO A 1157 -41.70 10.31 -11.10
C PRO A 1157 -41.19 9.06 -11.82
N SER A 1158 -41.66 8.75 -13.04
CA SER A 1158 -41.11 7.63 -13.84
C SER A 1158 -39.66 7.87 -14.28
N LYS A 1159 -39.21 9.13 -14.27
CA LYS A 1159 -37.84 9.54 -14.60
C LYS A 1159 -36.97 9.77 -13.37
N ALA A 1160 -37.47 9.51 -12.16
CA ALA A 1160 -36.70 9.66 -10.92
C ALA A 1160 -35.39 8.84 -10.92
N ILE A 1161 -35.42 7.64 -11.51
CA ILE A 1161 -34.26 6.74 -11.65
C ILE A 1161 -33.13 7.41 -12.47
N ILE A 1162 -33.50 7.98 -13.62
CA ILE A 1162 -32.60 8.71 -14.51
C ILE A 1162 -32.09 9.99 -13.82
N ALA A 1163 -32.95 10.69 -13.08
CA ALA A 1163 -32.59 11.88 -12.33
C ALA A 1163 -31.59 11.61 -11.20
N ASP A 1164 -31.79 10.57 -10.38
CA ASP A 1164 -30.88 10.21 -9.29
C ASP A 1164 -29.56 9.61 -9.80
N THR A 1165 -29.59 8.82 -10.88
CA THR A 1165 -28.36 8.31 -11.50
C THR A 1165 -27.57 9.44 -12.16
N MET A 1166 -28.21 10.34 -12.92
CA MET A 1166 -27.52 11.51 -13.50
C MET A 1166 -27.03 12.50 -12.42
N LYS A 1167 -27.74 12.62 -11.29
CA LYS A 1167 -27.29 13.35 -10.09
C LYS A 1167 -26.04 12.72 -9.47
N LEU A 1168 -25.91 11.38 -9.46
CA LEU A 1168 -24.70 10.69 -9.04
C LEU A 1168 -23.55 10.84 -10.07
N VAL A 1169 -23.87 10.87 -11.36
CA VAL A 1169 -22.89 11.11 -12.45
C VAL A 1169 -22.33 12.54 -12.41
N GLY A 1170 -23.11 13.53 -11.99
CA GLY A 1170 -22.70 14.94 -11.90
C GLY A 1170 -22.17 15.43 -10.56
N ASN A 1171 -21.90 14.53 -9.59
CA ASN A 1171 -21.38 14.83 -8.24
C ASN A 1171 -19.93 14.38 -8.07
#